data_AF-A0AB39T8K4-F1
#
_entry.id   AF-A0AB39T8K4-F1
#
_cell.length_a   1.000
_cell.length_b   1.000
_cell.length_c   1.000
_cell.angle_alpha   90.00
_cell.angle_beta   90.00
_cell.angle_gamma   90.00
#
_symmetry.space_group_name_H-M   'P 1'
#
loop_
_entity.id
_entity.type
_entity.pdbx_description
1 polymer ?
#
loop_
_entity_poly.entity_id
_entity_poly.type
_entity_poly.pdbx_seq_one_letter_code
_entity_poly.pdbx_strand_id
1 'polypeptide(L)'
;MAVVGAGAAGALVAVQLCEGAARRRVPLDLILVDPAPEAGRGTAYATEVPEHRLNVPVGGMSCYPDDPGHFRRWLCRHGEPTVTAADFASRYRYGSYLADTLGRAIITAHGTVSVRRLRTRAVGCADTAGGRLELRLADGGTVTADGVVLATGPAAGRSGWAPAELVASDRFVPRPWAPGALDAVGASDDVLLVGTGLTAVDLALVLDRPGRTVHAVSRSGLLPQPHAVAPLPPVPPPAGLAALPFPRLRRELMRHFAATRRAHGDWRPAFDGLRPEIVRLWQGLTDDERAEFLGRDATPWNVHRHRMAPSTAETVSRARAARRLRVHAGRVASAAPQEDGGLRVSLADGRELRVAWVVDCTGPGLRADAGGDPLWSGLLSDGLAVPGPLGIGVSTDGGRLLDARGQRERPLFTLGAPRRGELWETTAMPEIRQQAKEIAEAVLAPLTSAPRAARRRPTDQFGLPLSTHAAAAASFRCGLARVITVRAKAAESFARAVELDPGFALGHAALALLGHECGADVDVARELADAQRSVRERGDERERSFVEVVTRRIKEHEAHAGAAGDGDTALVDHLGRFPADAFALGIAVPTIAFSGVADLDGTLALGLVERTASAYEGHWFHTSLLSFVRQEQGRIEEAGELARAALAAQPASGHAVHALAHVHYESGEHRAGRDWLDGWIGGQGRGAVHRAHFSWHVALHELALDDSAAVRRRWFAQLAPGQVNGVRALVDSGSLLWRARMSRNWTGRVPVDGVLDAVARDLVERPSTAFTALHSAVALAAAGDLPALRRLRAHAAGADPVQREVVVPLCDALEAVLEEEWATAVRELRGLLPSLRRVGGSAAQREVVEETLLYALVEAGHSDTARHLLEQRLDRRASPLDRRRLAGLSL
;
A
#
# COMPACT_ATOMS: atom_id res chain seq x y z
N MET A 1 -29.53 -14.34 -11.06
CA MET A 1 -29.45 -13.01 -10.40
C MET A 1 -30.04 -11.94 -11.32
N ALA A 2 -30.70 -10.93 -10.76
CA ALA A 2 -31.15 -9.75 -11.51
C ALA A 2 -30.58 -8.46 -10.91
N VAL A 3 -30.23 -7.49 -11.77
CA VAL A 3 -29.81 -6.14 -11.38
C VAL A 3 -30.80 -5.15 -12.00
N VAL A 4 -31.52 -4.42 -11.15
CA VAL A 4 -32.51 -3.41 -11.54
C VAL A 4 -31.84 -2.04 -11.57
N GLY A 5 -31.79 -1.45 -12.76
CA GLY A 5 -30.98 -0.27 -13.06
C GLY A 5 -29.62 -0.67 -13.62
N ALA A 6 -29.31 -0.23 -14.84
CA ALA A 6 -28.05 -0.47 -15.52
C ALA A 6 -27.27 0.84 -15.75
N GLY A 7 -27.52 1.85 -14.91
CA GLY A 7 -26.63 3.00 -14.78
C GLY A 7 -25.31 2.63 -14.10
N ALA A 8 -24.53 3.64 -13.69
CA ALA A 8 -23.18 3.42 -13.17
C ALA A 8 -23.10 2.38 -12.03
N ALA A 9 -23.98 2.49 -11.03
CA ALA A 9 -23.99 1.55 -9.91
C ALA A 9 -24.29 0.11 -10.35
N GLY A 10 -25.31 -0.09 -11.18
CA GLY A 10 -25.69 -1.43 -11.65
C GLY A 10 -24.67 -2.03 -12.62
N ALA A 11 -24.05 -1.20 -13.46
CA ALA A 11 -22.96 -1.61 -14.32
C ALA A 11 -21.73 -2.07 -13.52
N LEU A 12 -21.39 -1.39 -12.42
CA LEU A 12 -20.31 -1.82 -11.54
C LEU A 12 -20.62 -3.13 -10.84
N VAL A 13 -21.86 -3.32 -10.36
CA VAL A 13 -22.30 -4.62 -9.80
C VAL A 13 -22.17 -5.71 -10.86
N ALA A 14 -22.63 -5.46 -12.08
CA ALA A 14 -22.53 -6.41 -13.19
C ALA A 14 -21.07 -6.74 -13.55
N VAL A 15 -20.17 -5.74 -13.59
CA VAL A 15 -18.72 -5.94 -13.80
C VAL A 15 -18.16 -6.86 -12.71
N GLN A 16 -18.41 -6.55 -11.44
CA GLN A 16 -17.90 -7.33 -10.31
C GLN A 16 -18.48 -8.75 -10.27
N LEU A 17 -19.75 -8.93 -10.62
CA LEU A 17 -20.39 -10.25 -10.74
C LEU A 17 -19.79 -11.06 -11.89
N CYS A 18 -19.64 -10.48 -13.07
CA CYS A 18 -19.06 -11.16 -14.24
C CYS A 18 -17.64 -11.64 -13.95
N GLU A 19 -16.77 -10.74 -13.49
CA GLU A 19 -15.37 -11.07 -13.21
C GLU A 19 -15.22 -11.99 -11.99
N GLY A 20 -16.01 -11.77 -10.94
CA GLY A 20 -16.02 -12.60 -9.74
C GLY A 20 -16.48 -14.02 -10.03
N ALA A 21 -17.56 -14.18 -10.79
CA ALA A 21 -18.09 -15.48 -11.21
C ALA A 21 -17.11 -16.22 -12.12
N ALA A 22 -16.52 -15.54 -13.10
CA ALA A 22 -15.49 -16.11 -13.98
C ALA A 22 -14.27 -16.59 -13.17
N ARG A 23 -13.76 -15.76 -12.24
CA ARG A 23 -12.63 -16.10 -11.38
C ARG A 23 -12.92 -17.30 -10.47
N ARG A 24 -14.15 -17.39 -9.95
CA ARG A 24 -14.61 -18.48 -9.07
C ARG A 24 -15.13 -19.70 -9.84
N ARG A 25 -15.22 -19.62 -11.18
CA ARG A 25 -15.85 -20.63 -12.06
C ARG A 25 -17.26 -21.00 -11.61
N VAL A 26 -18.03 -20.01 -11.18
CA VAL A 26 -19.43 -20.17 -10.75
C VAL A 26 -20.33 -19.82 -11.94
N PRO A 27 -21.11 -20.78 -12.47
CA PRO A 27 -22.10 -20.48 -13.50
C PRO A 27 -23.12 -19.47 -12.97
N LEU A 28 -23.38 -18.40 -13.72
CA LEU A 28 -24.30 -17.35 -13.32
C LEU A 28 -25.16 -16.90 -14.50
N ASP A 29 -26.48 -16.89 -14.31
CA ASP A 29 -27.39 -16.17 -15.21
C ASP A 29 -27.69 -14.78 -14.64
N LEU A 30 -27.31 -13.74 -15.38
CA LEU A 30 -27.37 -12.34 -14.98
C LEU A 30 -28.35 -11.58 -15.88
N ILE A 31 -29.39 -11.03 -15.27
CA ILE A 31 -30.41 -10.22 -15.97
C ILE A 31 -30.23 -8.75 -15.58
N LEU A 32 -29.97 -7.88 -16.55
CA LEU A 32 -29.94 -6.43 -16.36
C LEU A 32 -31.27 -5.84 -16.81
N VAL A 33 -32.02 -5.22 -15.90
CA VAL A 33 -33.33 -4.59 -16.19
C VAL A 33 -33.16 -3.08 -16.17
N ASP A 34 -33.21 -2.43 -17.33
CA ASP A 34 -33.02 -0.99 -17.43
C ASP A 34 -33.61 -0.43 -18.73
N PRO A 35 -34.41 0.65 -18.69
CA PRO A 35 -35.10 1.17 -19.88
C PRO A 35 -34.21 1.96 -20.83
N ALA A 36 -32.97 2.33 -20.46
CA ALA A 36 -32.13 3.16 -21.30
C ALA A 36 -31.71 2.41 -22.58
N PRO A 37 -31.33 3.10 -23.67
CA PRO A 37 -30.79 2.45 -24.85
C PRO A 37 -29.44 1.76 -24.58
N GLU A 38 -28.62 2.34 -23.71
CA GLU A 38 -27.26 1.88 -23.34
C GLU A 38 -27.12 1.61 -21.84
N ALA A 39 -26.34 0.59 -21.48
CA ALA A 39 -25.95 0.32 -20.09
C ALA A 39 -24.63 1.06 -19.74
N GLY A 40 -24.37 1.25 -18.44
CA GLY A 40 -23.15 1.90 -17.94
C GLY A 40 -23.39 3.34 -17.53
N ARG A 41 -23.90 4.18 -18.43
CA ARG A 41 -23.91 5.64 -18.24
C ARG A 41 -24.84 6.10 -17.10
N GLY A 42 -26.09 5.63 -17.10
CA GLY A 42 -27.14 6.17 -16.23
C GLY A 42 -27.37 7.67 -16.44
N THR A 43 -28.25 8.29 -15.64
CA THR A 43 -28.61 9.71 -15.81
C THR A 43 -27.42 10.66 -15.66
N ALA A 44 -26.51 10.39 -14.72
CA ALA A 44 -25.40 11.30 -14.40
C ALA A 44 -24.35 11.40 -15.51
N TYR A 45 -24.14 10.34 -16.29
CA TYR A 45 -23.07 10.26 -17.30
C TYR A 45 -23.59 10.06 -18.74
N ALA A 46 -24.91 10.16 -18.95
CA ALA A 46 -25.54 10.09 -20.26
C ALA A 46 -25.50 11.41 -21.04
N THR A 47 -25.05 12.51 -20.42
CA THR A 47 -24.93 13.79 -21.12
C THR A 47 -23.86 13.75 -22.23
N GLU A 48 -24.19 14.34 -23.37
CA GLU A 48 -23.29 14.47 -24.52
C GLU A 48 -22.55 15.81 -24.55
N VAL A 49 -22.89 16.72 -23.64
CA VAL A 49 -22.30 18.06 -23.51
C VAL A 49 -20.84 17.93 -23.02
N PRO A 50 -19.83 18.30 -23.83
CA PRO A 50 -18.41 18.16 -23.46
C PRO A 50 -17.98 18.95 -22.22
N GLU A 51 -18.67 20.07 -21.97
CA GLU A 51 -18.42 21.01 -20.86
C GLU A 51 -18.82 20.43 -19.50
N HIS A 52 -19.71 19.42 -19.48
CA HIS A 52 -20.08 18.74 -18.23
C HIS A 52 -18.90 17.88 -17.75
N ARG A 53 -18.15 18.44 -16.80
CA ARG A 53 -17.00 17.76 -16.17
C ARG A 53 -17.44 16.87 -15.01
N LEU A 54 -16.62 15.87 -14.75
CA LEU A 54 -16.64 15.17 -13.47
C LEU A 54 -16.28 16.14 -12.34
N ASN A 55 -16.86 15.96 -11.17
CA ASN A 55 -16.56 16.72 -9.96
C ASN A 55 -15.57 15.99 -9.03
N VAL A 56 -15.03 14.86 -9.48
CA VAL A 56 -14.02 14.05 -8.81
C VAL A 56 -12.85 13.87 -9.79
N PRO A 57 -11.58 13.99 -9.34
CA PRO A 57 -10.42 13.80 -10.20
C PRO A 57 -10.37 12.40 -10.80
N VAL A 58 -9.70 12.24 -11.95
CA VAL A 58 -9.51 10.98 -12.67
C VAL A 58 -9.04 9.84 -11.76
N GLY A 59 -8.10 10.11 -10.84
CA GLY A 59 -7.59 9.11 -9.89
C GLY A 59 -8.65 8.56 -8.92
N GLY A 60 -9.73 9.31 -8.68
CA GLY A 60 -10.86 8.88 -7.85
C GLY A 60 -11.97 8.15 -8.61
N MET A 61 -11.89 8.06 -9.95
CA MET A 61 -13.03 7.66 -10.77
C MET A 61 -12.96 6.23 -11.32
N SER A 62 -11.91 5.46 -11.02
CA SER A 62 -11.81 4.04 -11.43
C SER A 62 -13.04 3.21 -11.01
N CYS A 63 -13.48 2.29 -11.89
CA CYS A 63 -14.48 1.25 -11.58
C CYS A 63 -14.01 0.26 -10.50
N TYR A 64 -12.70 0.15 -10.30
CA TYR A 64 -12.10 -0.86 -9.42
C TYR A 64 -11.52 -0.19 -8.18
N PRO A 65 -11.92 -0.61 -6.96
CA PRO A 65 -11.31 -0.12 -5.72
C PRO A 65 -9.80 -0.41 -5.67
N ASP A 66 -9.41 -1.60 -6.10
CA ASP A 66 -8.03 -2.12 -5.98
C ASP A 66 -7.10 -1.67 -7.14
N ASP A 67 -7.64 -0.95 -8.13
CA ASP A 67 -6.88 -0.45 -9.28
C ASP A 67 -7.27 1.01 -9.59
N PRO A 68 -6.79 1.98 -8.79
CA PRO A 68 -7.13 3.39 -8.96
C PRO A 68 -6.65 3.97 -10.30
N GLY A 69 -5.66 3.35 -10.95
CA GLY A 69 -5.11 3.79 -12.23
C GLY A 69 -5.93 3.37 -13.47
N HIS A 70 -6.94 2.51 -13.33
CA HIS A 70 -7.63 1.89 -14.46
C HIS A 70 -8.26 2.92 -15.41
N PHE A 71 -9.01 3.89 -14.88
CA PHE A 71 -9.67 4.91 -15.71
C PHE A 71 -8.66 5.81 -16.44
N ARG A 72 -7.56 6.21 -15.77
CA ARG A 72 -6.49 6.98 -16.42
C ARG A 72 -5.89 6.22 -17.60
N ARG A 73 -5.53 4.94 -17.40
CA ARG A 73 -4.99 4.10 -18.48
C ARG A 73 -5.99 3.93 -19.61
N TRP A 74 -7.27 3.86 -19.29
CA TRP A 74 -8.33 3.84 -20.30
C TRP A 74 -8.35 5.14 -21.12
N LEU A 75 -8.34 6.31 -20.49
CA LEU A 75 -8.31 7.61 -21.18
C LEU A 75 -7.08 7.75 -22.09
N CYS A 76 -5.89 7.36 -21.61
CA CYS A 76 -4.66 7.39 -22.41
C CYS A 76 -4.78 6.56 -23.68
N ARG A 77 -5.35 5.35 -23.59
CA ARG A 77 -5.59 4.48 -24.75
C ARG A 77 -6.65 5.02 -25.72
N HIS A 78 -7.52 5.92 -25.27
CA HIS A 78 -8.62 6.46 -26.06
C HIS A 78 -8.38 7.92 -26.50
N GLY A 79 -7.12 8.35 -26.60
CA GLY A 79 -6.75 9.63 -27.21
C GLY A 79 -6.48 10.78 -26.25
N GLU A 80 -6.32 10.50 -24.95
CA GLU A 80 -5.91 11.50 -23.94
C GLU A 80 -4.58 11.11 -23.28
N PRO A 81 -3.45 11.08 -24.01
CA PRO A 81 -2.18 10.53 -23.52
C PRO A 81 -1.55 11.34 -22.38
N THR A 82 -1.89 12.63 -22.27
CA THR A 82 -1.32 13.55 -21.28
C THR A 82 -2.15 13.68 -20.00
N VAL A 83 -3.28 12.95 -19.89
CA VAL A 83 -4.16 13.06 -18.73
C VAL A 83 -3.50 12.51 -17.46
N THR A 84 -3.55 13.29 -16.40
CA THR A 84 -3.03 12.99 -15.08
C THR A 84 -4.13 12.52 -14.13
N ALA A 85 -3.76 11.99 -12.97
CA ALA A 85 -4.74 11.60 -11.95
C ALA A 85 -5.48 12.79 -11.32
N ALA A 86 -4.91 14.00 -11.41
CA ALA A 86 -5.47 15.23 -10.85
C ALA A 86 -6.47 15.92 -11.80
N ASP A 87 -6.51 15.52 -13.08
CA ASP A 87 -7.39 16.10 -14.07
C ASP A 87 -8.87 15.71 -13.87
N PHE A 88 -9.76 16.45 -14.51
CA PHE A 88 -11.21 16.25 -14.47
C PHE A 88 -11.75 15.97 -15.87
N ALA A 89 -11.96 14.69 -16.19
CA ALA A 89 -12.51 14.27 -17.48
C ALA A 89 -13.98 14.72 -17.67
N SER A 90 -14.48 14.70 -18.90
CA SER A 90 -15.91 14.92 -19.15
C SER A 90 -16.75 13.74 -18.66
N ARG A 91 -17.99 14.02 -18.28
CA ARG A 91 -18.96 12.99 -17.88
C ARG A 91 -19.25 12.02 -19.02
N TYR A 92 -19.30 12.51 -20.25
CA TYR A 92 -19.45 11.68 -21.45
C TYR A 92 -18.36 10.62 -21.53
N ARG A 93 -17.08 11.00 -21.39
CA ARG A 93 -15.94 10.07 -21.46
C ARG A 93 -15.97 9.04 -20.34
N TYR A 94 -16.41 9.47 -19.16
CA TYR A 94 -16.63 8.55 -18.05
C TYR A 94 -17.76 7.55 -18.31
N GLY A 95 -18.86 8.01 -18.91
CA GLY A 95 -19.95 7.15 -19.35
C GLY A 95 -19.48 6.09 -20.37
N SER A 96 -18.67 6.49 -21.36
CA SER A 96 -18.04 5.57 -22.32
C SER A 96 -17.12 4.55 -21.64
N TYR A 97 -16.36 4.98 -20.64
CA TYR A 97 -15.51 4.09 -19.85
C TYR A 97 -16.31 3.03 -19.08
N LEU A 98 -17.43 3.41 -18.45
CA LEU A 98 -18.32 2.48 -17.76
C LEU A 98 -18.89 1.44 -18.73
N ALA A 99 -19.36 1.88 -19.90
CA ALA A 99 -19.91 1.02 -20.93
C ALA A 99 -18.87 0.04 -21.50
N ASP A 100 -17.65 0.52 -21.83
CA ASP A 100 -16.55 -0.33 -22.31
C ASP A 100 -16.10 -1.34 -21.23
N THR A 101 -15.98 -0.90 -19.98
CA THR A 101 -15.61 -1.79 -18.86
C THR A 101 -16.64 -2.89 -18.66
N LEU A 102 -17.94 -2.56 -18.68
CA LEU A 102 -19.02 -3.54 -18.61
C LEU A 102 -18.96 -4.52 -19.80
N GLY A 103 -18.81 -4.00 -21.03
CA GLY A 103 -18.70 -4.83 -22.23
C GLY A 103 -17.55 -5.83 -22.14
N ARG A 104 -16.36 -5.38 -21.73
CA ARG A 104 -15.18 -6.26 -21.54
C ARG A 104 -15.39 -7.30 -20.46
N ALA A 105 -15.99 -6.94 -19.33
CA ALA A 105 -16.28 -7.88 -18.25
C ALA A 105 -17.23 -9.00 -18.73
N ILE A 106 -18.27 -8.63 -19.49
CA ILE A 106 -19.21 -9.60 -20.09
C ILE A 106 -18.49 -10.52 -21.09
N ILE A 107 -17.69 -9.96 -21.99
CA ILE A 107 -16.93 -10.73 -22.99
C ILE A 107 -15.97 -11.71 -22.31
N THR A 108 -15.26 -11.24 -21.27
CA THR A 108 -14.28 -12.06 -20.53
C THR A 108 -14.95 -13.18 -19.76
N ALA A 109 -16.15 -12.95 -19.23
CA ALA A 109 -16.92 -13.94 -18.49
C ALA A 109 -17.73 -14.90 -19.38
N HIS A 110 -17.66 -14.76 -20.70
CA HIS A 110 -18.40 -15.59 -21.64
C HIS A 110 -18.12 -17.08 -21.40
N GLY A 111 -19.19 -17.90 -21.43
CA GLY A 111 -19.14 -19.33 -21.12
C GLY A 111 -19.22 -19.67 -19.63
N THR A 112 -18.99 -18.71 -18.73
CA THR A 112 -19.27 -18.85 -17.28
C THR A 112 -20.52 -18.08 -16.88
N VAL A 113 -20.73 -16.89 -17.46
CA VAL A 113 -21.87 -16.02 -17.15
C VAL A 113 -22.70 -15.79 -18.41
N SER A 114 -24.00 -16.09 -18.34
CA SER A 114 -24.96 -15.63 -19.35
C SER A 114 -25.51 -14.26 -18.93
N VAL A 115 -25.46 -13.29 -19.84
CA VAL A 115 -25.95 -11.94 -19.56
C VAL A 115 -27.06 -11.59 -20.52
N ARG A 116 -28.23 -11.24 -19.98
CA ARG A 116 -29.39 -10.78 -20.75
C ARG A 116 -29.81 -9.40 -20.27
N ARG A 117 -30.03 -8.48 -21.21
CA ARG A 117 -30.53 -7.14 -20.91
C ARG A 117 -31.97 -6.97 -21.35
N LEU A 118 -32.82 -6.52 -20.44
CA LEU A 118 -34.22 -6.21 -20.68
C LEU A 118 -34.41 -4.69 -20.68
N ARG A 119 -34.79 -4.14 -21.85
CA ARG A 119 -34.98 -2.69 -22.06
C ARG A 119 -36.35 -2.22 -21.56
N THR A 120 -36.59 -2.41 -20.26
CA THR A 120 -37.86 -2.15 -19.60
C THR A 120 -37.62 -1.71 -18.16
N ARG A 121 -38.68 -1.29 -17.46
CA ARG A 121 -38.61 -0.91 -16.03
C ARG A 121 -39.16 -2.03 -15.17
N ALA A 122 -38.51 -2.33 -14.04
CA ALA A 122 -39.16 -3.08 -12.98
C ALA A 122 -40.11 -2.15 -12.21
N VAL A 123 -41.32 -2.63 -11.92
CA VAL A 123 -42.40 -1.86 -11.27
C VAL A 123 -42.96 -2.56 -10.03
N GLY A 124 -42.42 -3.72 -9.67
CA GLY A 124 -42.76 -4.44 -8.45
C GLY A 124 -41.82 -5.59 -8.20
N CYS A 125 -41.75 -6.03 -6.95
CA CYS A 125 -40.99 -7.21 -6.55
C CYS A 125 -41.76 -7.95 -5.45
N ALA A 126 -41.88 -9.27 -5.57
CA ALA A 126 -42.59 -10.10 -4.61
C ALA A 126 -41.82 -11.39 -4.30
N ASP A 127 -42.06 -11.96 -3.12
CA ASP A 127 -41.56 -13.29 -2.76
C ASP A 127 -42.29 -14.37 -3.57
N THR A 128 -41.57 -15.43 -3.94
CA THR A 128 -42.17 -16.64 -4.52
C THR A 128 -42.14 -17.80 -3.52
N ALA A 129 -43.00 -18.80 -3.69
CA ALA A 129 -43.08 -19.96 -2.79
C ALA A 129 -41.77 -20.78 -2.67
N GLY A 130 -40.81 -20.58 -3.59
CA GLY A 130 -39.51 -21.26 -3.61
C GLY A 130 -38.34 -20.46 -3.04
N GLY A 131 -38.59 -19.34 -2.33
CA GLY A 131 -37.53 -18.49 -1.77
C GLY A 131 -36.78 -17.63 -2.80
N ARG A 132 -37.26 -17.58 -4.04
CA ARG A 132 -36.79 -16.66 -5.10
C ARG A 132 -37.62 -15.39 -5.11
N LEU A 133 -37.13 -14.37 -5.79
CA LEU A 133 -37.82 -13.10 -5.98
C LEU A 133 -38.38 -13.02 -7.40
N GLU A 134 -39.63 -12.59 -7.53
CA GLU A 134 -40.26 -12.25 -8.80
C GLU A 134 -40.25 -10.74 -9.00
N LEU A 135 -39.74 -10.29 -10.14
CA LEU A 135 -39.79 -8.91 -10.61
C LEU A 135 -40.91 -8.77 -11.64
N ARG A 136 -41.79 -7.79 -11.42
CA ARG A 136 -42.85 -7.43 -12.37
C ARG A 136 -42.38 -6.25 -13.22
N LEU A 137 -42.53 -6.34 -14.53
CA LEU A 137 -42.00 -5.39 -15.50
C LEU A 137 -43.10 -4.48 -16.07
N ALA A 138 -42.73 -3.28 -16.52
CA ALA A 138 -43.65 -2.28 -17.05
C ALA A 138 -44.32 -2.69 -18.37
N ASP A 139 -43.73 -3.62 -19.11
CA ASP A 139 -44.27 -4.20 -20.35
C ASP A 139 -45.22 -5.38 -20.10
N GLY A 140 -45.54 -5.67 -18.83
CA GLY A 140 -46.39 -6.77 -18.42
C GLY A 140 -45.66 -8.10 -18.20
N GLY A 141 -44.36 -8.19 -18.52
CA GLY A 141 -43.55 -9.38 -18.27
C GLY A 141 -43.22 -9.60 -16.79
N THR A 142 -42.79 -10.82 -16.46
CA THR A 142 -42.21 -11.15 -15.14
C THR A 142 -40.84 -11.82 -15.30
N VAL A 143 -39.99 -11.65 -14.28
CA VAL A 143 -38.66 -12.27 -14.21
C VAL A 143 -38.44 -12.82 -12.81
N THR A 144 -38.13 -14.10 -12.70
CA THR A 144 -37.74 -14.72 -11.43
C THR A 144 -36.22 -14.76 -11.29
N ALA A 145 -35.70 -14.44 -10.10
CA ALA A 145 -34.27 -14.50 -9.81
C ALA A 145 -34.00 -14.99 -8.38
N ASP A 146 -32.90 -15.71 -8.17
CA ASP A 146 -32.44 -16.15 -6.85
C ASP A 146 -31.94 -15.00 -5.97
N GLY A 147 -31.77 -13.82 -6.55
CA GLY A 147 -31.42 -12.60 -5.84
C GLY A 147 -31.50 -11.39 -6.76
N VAL A 148 -31.74 -10.24 -6.16
CA VAL A 148 -32.01 -8.97 -6.86
C VAL A 148 -31.15 -7.87 -6.26
N VAL A 149 -30.44 -7.12 -7.11
CA VAL A 149 -29.75 -5.89 -6.73
C VAL A 149 -30.49 -4.69 -7.28
N LEU A 150 -31.02 -3.85 -6.41
CA LEU A 150 -31.70 -2.59 -6.73
C LEU A 150 -30.66 -1.47 -6.86
N ALA A 151 -30.17 -1.27 -8.09
CA ALA A 151 -29.22 -0.23 -8.47
C ALA A 151 -29.92 0.95 -9.18
N THR A 152 -31.07 1.36 -8.65
CA THR A 152 -31.98 2.35 -9.25
C THR A 152 -31.44 3.78 -9.26
N GLY A 153 -30.37 4.05 -8.51
CA GLY A 153 -29.75 5.36 -8.43
C GLY A 153 -30.52 6.31 -7.50
N PRO A 154 -30.25 7.63 -7.59
CA PRO A 154 -30.96 8.63 -6.79
C PRO A 154 -32.45 8.69 -7.13
N ALA A 155 -33.30 8.78 -6.10
CA ALA A 155 -34.74 8.94 -6.30
C ALA A 155 -35.05 10.26 -7.04
N ALA A 156 -36.13 10.26 -7.82
CA ALA A 156 -36.56 11.47 -8.50
C ALA A 156 -36.94 12.54 -7.47
N GLY A 157 -36.47 13.78 -7.69
CA GLY A 157 -36.91 14.92 -6.91
C GLY A 157 -38.41 15.12 -7.05
N ARG A 158 -39.09 15.55 -5.98
CA ARG A 158 -40.44 16.09 -6.06
C ARG A 158 -40.31 17.61 -6.09
N SER A 159 -40.98 18.26 -7.03
CA SER A 159 -41.10 19.73 -7.06
C SER A 159 -42.04 20.26 -5.96
N GLY A 160 -42.03 19.65 -4.78
CA GLY A 160 -42.89 20.02 -3.64
C GLY A 160 -42.52 21.37 -3.01
N TRP A 161 -41.42 21.98 -3.43
CA TRP A 161 -41.11 23.37 -3.11
C TRP A 161 -41.84 24.37 -4.04
N ALA A 162 -42.30 23.93 -5.21
CA ALA A 162 -42.87 24.78 -6.24
C ALA A 162 -44.37 25.05 -5.96
N PRO A 163 -44.84 26.31 -6.08
CA PRO A 163 -46.26 26.63 -6.03
C PRO A 163 -47.07 25.87 -7.08
N ALA A 164 -48.36 25.62 -6.80
CA ALA A 164 -49.22 24.83 -7.68
C ALA A 164 -49.34 25.42 -9.09
N GLU A 165 -49.38 26.74 -9.20
CA GLU A 165 -49.44 27.50 -10.45
C GLU A 165 -48.17 27.30 -11.29
N LEU A 166 -47.01 27.20 -10.62
CA LEU A 166 -45.75 26.92 -11.31
C LEU A 166 -45.69 25.47 -11.80
N VAL A 167 -46.12 24.52 -10.97
CA VAL A 167 -46.17 23.10 -11.34
C VAL A 167 -47.10 22.85 -12.52
N ALA A 168 -48.20 23.60 -12.62
CA ALA A 168 -49.15 23.51 -13.73
C ALA A 168 -48.71 24.25 -15.00
N SER A 169 -47.61 25.02 -14.97
CA SER A 169 -47.15 25.81 -16.10
C SER A 169 -46.33 25.00 -17.09
N ASP A 170 -46.60 25.16 -18.39
CA ASP A 170 -45.79 24.58 -19.49
C ASP A 170 -44.37 25.17 -19.55
N ARG A 171 -44.10 26.26 -18.79
CA ARG A 171 -42.79 26.91 -18.68
C ARG A 171 -41.96 26.41 -17.50
N PHE A 172 -42.41 25.36 -16.82
CA PHE A 172 -41.69 24.72 -15.71
C PHE A 172 -41.07 23.39 -16.14
N VAL A 173 -39.76 23.24 -15.92
CA VAL A 173 -39.00 22.03 -16.21
C VAL A 173 -38.66 21.32 -14.90
N PRO A 174 -39.46 20.31 -14.47
CA PRO A 174 -39.25 19.61 -13.20
C PRO A 174 -38.11 18.58 -13.25
N ARG A 175 -37.72 18.12 -14.44
CA ARG A 175 -36.72 17.06 -14.63
C ARG A 175 -35.71 17.44 -15.73
N PRO A 176 -34.72 18.28 -15.42
CA PRO A 176 -33.83 18.84 -16.44
C PRO A 176 -32.92 17.84 -17.15
N TRP A 177 -32.73 16.65 -16.57
CA TRP A 177 -31.92 15.57 -17.17
C TRP A 177 -32.75 14.59 -18.00
N ALA A 178 -34.06 14.80 -18.13
CA ALA A 178 -34.86 14.01 -19.06
C ALA A 178 -34.48 14.37 -20.51
N PRO A 179 -34.46 13.39 -21.44
CA PRO A 179 -34.20 13.68 -22.86
C PRO A 179 -35.13 14.77 -23.39
N GLY A 180 -34.58 15.78 -24.06
CA GLY A 180 -35.32 16.90 -24.64
C GLY A 180 -35.90 17.92 -23.66
N ALA A 181 -35.61 17.81 -22.35
CA ALA A 181 -36.22 18.66 -21.32
C ALA A 181 -35.95 20.17 -21.47
N LEU A 182 -34.90 20.55 -22.20
CA LEU A 182 -34.50 21.94 -22.39
C LEU A 182 -34.64 22.41 -23.85
N ASP A 183 -35.16 21.57 -24.75
CA ASP A 183 -35.24 21.89 -26.19
C ASP A 183 -36.19 23.05 -26.47
N ALA A 184 -37.22 23.21 -25.64
CA ALA A 184 -38.20 24.29 -25.73
C ALA A 184 -37.67 25.65 -25.24
N VAL A 185 -36.51 25.70 -24.58
CA VAL A 185 -35.96 26.93 -23.99
C VAL A 185 -35.29 27.77 -25.09
N GLY A 186 -35.98 28.79 -25.59
CA GLY A 186 -35.60 29.60 -26.76
C GLY A 186 -34.33 30.42 -26.55
N ALA A 187 -33.56 30.71 -27.60
CA ALA A 187 -32.16 31.14 -27.49
C ALA A 187 -31.89 32.41 -26.66
N SER A 188 -32.85 33.34 -26.54
CA SER A 188 -32.72 34.62 -25.81
C SER A 188 -33.53 34.66 -24.51
N ASP A 189 -34.20 33.57 -24.15
CA ASP A 189 -35.11 33.48 -23.00
C ASP A 189 -34.35 33.54 -21.66
N ASP A 190 -34.64 34.48 -20.77
CA ASP A 190 -34.10 34.46 -19.41
C ASP A 190 -34.64 33.24 -18.64
N VAL A 191 -33.77 32.58 -17.87
CA VAL A 191 -34.10 31.31 -17.20
C VAL A 191 -33.82 31.41 -15.70
N LEU A 192 -34.74 30.89 -14.87
CA LEU A 192 -34.53 30.71 -13.44
C LEU A 192 -34.23 29.24 -13.11
N LEU A 193 -33.04 28.98 -12.57
CA LEU A 193 -32.67 27.72 -11.95
C LEU A 193 -33.01 27.76 -10.45
N VAL A 194 -33.80 26.80 -9.96
CA VAL A 194 -34.12 26.70 -8.54
C VAL A 194 -33.26 25.60 -7.90
N GLY A 195 -32.30 26.03 -7.09
CA GLY A 195 -31.18 25.23 -6.61
C GLY A 195 -29.86 25.84 -7.10
N THR A 196 -28.80 25.73 -6.29
CA THR A 196 -27.46 26.23 -6.63
C THR A 196 -26.38 25.14 -6.52
N GLY A 197 -26.77 23.86 -6.53
CA GLY A 197 -25.85 22.72 -6.50
C GLY A 197 -25.17 22.44 -7.86
N LEU A 198 -24.45 21.33 -7.96
CA LEU A 198 -23.72 20.95 -9.19
C LEU A 198 -24.62 20.82 -10.42
N THR A 199 -25.87 20.38 -10.26
CA THR A 199 -26.85 20.38 -11.36
C THR A 199 -27.12 21.79 -11.89
N ALA A 200 -27.34 22.77 -11.01
CA ALA A 200 -27.55 24.15 -11.44
C ALA A 200 -26.31 24.74 -12.11
N VAL A 201 -25.11 24.36 -11.64
CA VAL A 201 -23.84 24.75 -12.27
C VAL A 201 -23.75 24.22 -13.69
N ASP A 202 -23.99 22.92 -13.90
CA ASP A 202 -23.97 22.31 -15.23
C ASP A 202 -24.96 23.00 -16.18
N LEU A 203 -26.22 23.16 -15.74
CA LEU A 203 -27.24 23.78 -16.57
C LEU A 203 -26.97 25.26 -16.84
N ALA A 204 -26.42 26.00 -15.88
CA ALA A 204 -26.03 27.39 -16.10
C ALA A 204 -24.96 27.53 -17.18
N LEU A 205 -24.03 26.56 -17.29
CA LEU A 205 -23.01 26.56 -18.35
C LEU A 205 -23.61 26.30 -19.74
N VAL A 206 -24.55 25.36 -19.83
CA VAL A 206 -25.22 25.03 -21.11
C VAL A 206 -26.17 26.13 -21.56
N LEU A 207 -26.81 26.80 -20.60
CA LEU A 207 -27.77 27.86 -20.87
C LEU A 207 -27.11 29.23 -21.06
N ASP A 208 -25.83 29.42 -20.70
CA ASP A 208 -25.11 30.69 -20.88
C ASP A 208 -24.96 31.04 -22.38
N ARG A 209 -25.55 32.16 -22.79
CA ARG A 209 -25.49 32.68 -24.17
C ARG A 209 -25.49 34.22 -24.16
N PRO A 210 -24.90 34.87 -25.18
CA PRO A 210 -25.01 36.32 -25.34
C PRO A 210 -26.48 36.76 -25.38
N GLY A 211 -26.82 37.80 -24.61
CA GLY A 211 -28.18 38.37 -24.56
C GLY A 211 -29.14 37.71 -23.57
N ARG A 212 -28.77 36.58 -22.95
CA ARG A 212 -29.56 35.91 -21.90
C ARG A 212 -28.97 36.14 -20.51
N THR A 213 -29.84 36.27 -19.52
CA THR A 213 -29.51 36.16 -18.10
C THR A 213 -30.05 34.85 -17.51
N VAL A 214 -29.15 34.05 -16.94
CA VAL A 214 -29.49 32.89 -16.11
C VAL A 214 -29.53 33.34 -14.65
N HIS A 215 -30.70 33.22 -14.04
CA HIS A 215 -30.90 33.43 -12.61
C HIS A 215 -30.77 32.08 -11.90
N ALA A 216 -30.12 32.03 -10.75
CA ALA A 216 -30.09 30.86 -9.89
C ALA A 216 -30.51 31.25 -8.47
N VAL A 217 -31.50 30.58 -7.90
CA VAL A 217 -32.00 30.86 -6.55
C VAL A 217 -31.90 29.65 -5.66
N SER A 218 -31.42 29.80 -4.43
CA SER A 218 -31.49 28.77 -3.41
C SER A 218 -31.57 29.38 -2.02
N ARG A 219 -31.91 28.56 -1.01
CA ARG A 219 -32.09 29.02 0.38
C ARG A 219 -30.91 29.86 0.90
N SER A 220 -29.68 29.53 0.52
CA SER A 220 -28.46 30.21 0.97
C SER A 220 -27.74 31.00 -0.12
N GLY A 221 -28.07 30.78 -1.40
CA GLY A 221 -27.35 31.38 -2.53
C GLY A 221 -25.89 30.91 -2.66
N LEU A 222 -25.49 29.85 -1.96
CA LEU A 222 -24.12 29.32 -2.01
C LEU A 222 -23.92 28.41 -3.22
N LEU A 223 -22.82 28.63 -3.93
CA LEU A 223 -22.34 27.74 -5.00
C LEU A 223 -21.29 26.75 -4.44
N PRO A 224 -21.17 25.55 -5.01
CA PRO A 224 -20.10 24.61 -4.64
C PRO A 224 -18.71 25.24 -4.78
N GLN A 225 -17.81 24.94 -3.84
CA GLN A 225 -16.45 25.46 -3.88
C GLN A 225 -15.63 24.81 -5.01
N PRO A 226 -14.63 25.48 -5.57
CA PRO A 226 -13.73 24.85 -6.53
C PRO A 226 -12.79 23.84 -5.85
N HIS A 227 -12.35 22.82 -6.58
CA HIS A 227 -11.12 22.09 -6.25
C HIS A 227 -9.88 22.99 -6.36
N ALA A 228 -8.80 22.64 -5.67
CA ALA A 228 -7.52 23.31 -5.84
C ALA A 228 -6.88 22.88 -7.18
N VAL A 229 -6.19 23.80 -7.85
CA VAL A 229 -5.45 23.50 -9.09
C VAL A 229 -4.25 22.60 -8.78
N ALA A 230 -3.57 22.86 -7.66
CA ALA A 230 -2.53 22.02 -7.10
C ALA A 230 -3.01 21.47 -5.74
N PRO A 231 -3.61 20.26 -5.68
CA PRO A 231 -4.11 19.70 -4.43
C PRO A 231 -2.95 19.36 -3.49
N LEU A 232 -3.10 19.75 -2.22
CA LEU A 232 -2.19 19.33 -1.15
C LEU A 232 -2.59 17.93 -0.63
N PRO A 233 -1.65 17.17 -0.04
CA PRO A 233 -1.95 15.89 0.60
C PRO A 233 -3.01 16.02 1.71
N PRO A 234 -3.86 15.00 1.92
CA PRO A 234 -4.88 15.04 2.97
C PRO A 234 -4.24 15.11 4.37
N VAL A 235 -4.85 15.90 5.26
CA VAL A 235 -4.42 16.01 6.66
C VAL A 235 -5.42 15.23 7.52
N PRO A 236 -4.98 14.20 8.25
CA PRO A 236 -5.90 13.38 9.04
C PRO A 236 -6.55 14.18 10.18
N PRO A 237 -7.80 13.90 10.53
CA PRO A 237 -8.44 14.52 11.68
C PRO A 237 -7.82 14.03 13.00
N PRO A 238 -8.04 14.75 14.12
CA PRO A 238 -7.64 14.29 15.45
C PRO A 238 -8.23 12.90 15.77
N ALA A 239 -7.50 12.09 16.53
CA ALA A 239 -8.01 10.79 16.96
C ALA A 239 -9.23 10.93 17.89
N GLY A 240 -10.12 9.94 17.87
CA GLY A 240 -11.23 9.83 18.82
C GLY A 240 -12.46 10.70 18.52
N LEU A 241 -12.56 11.32 17.34
CA LEU A 241 -13.73 12.16 16.98
C LEU A 241 -15.08 11.44 17.11
N ALA A 242 -15.15 10.16 16.72
CA ALA A 242 -16.38 9.38 16.73
C ALA A 242 -16.93 9.11 18.15
N ALA A 243 -16.14 9.29 19.20
CA ALA A 243 -16.58 9.12 20.59
C ALA A 243 -17.09 10.45 21.22
N LEU A 244 -16.99 11.56 20.50
CA LEU A 244 -17.38 12.88 21.03
C LEU A 244 -18.88 13.12 20.85
N PRO A 245 -19.57 13.72 21.84
CA PRO A 245 -20.92 14.21 21.66
C PRO A 245 -21.00 15.21 20.49
N PHE A 246 -22.11 15.22 19.75
CA PHE A 246 -22.22 15.97 18.49
C PHE A 246 -21.84 17.46 18.56
N PRO A 247 -22.21 18.25 19.60
CA PRO A 247 -21.77 19.64 19.71
C PRO A 247 -20.25 19.79 19.84
N ARG A 248 -19.59 18.84 20.53
CA ARG A 248 -18.13 18.83 20.69
C ARG A 248 -17.46 18.35 19.41
N LEU A 249 -17.99 17.31 18.75
CA LEU A 249 -17.53 16.86 17.44
C LEU A 249 -17.52 18.01 16.43
N ARG A 250 -18.63 18.76 16.32
CA ARG A 250 -18.74 19.93 15.45
C ARG A 250 -17.65 20.95 15.73
N ARG A 251 -17.42 21.28 17.01
CA ARG A 251 -16.38 22.23 17.42
C ARG A 251 -14.97 21.76 17.08
N GLU A 252 -14.65 20.49 17.31
CA GLU A 252 -13.33 19.95 16.98
C GLU A 252 -13.10 19.90 15.47
N LEU A 253 -14.11 19.56 14.66
CA LEU A 253 -14.01 19.61 13.20
C LEU A 253 -13.75 21.04 12.71
N MET A 254 -14.46 22.04 13.25
CA MET A 254 -14.20 23.44 12.90
C MET A 254 -12.79 23.89 13.30
N ARG A 255 -12.29 23.46 14.47
CA ARG A 255 -10.91 23.73 14.89
C ARG A 255 -9.90 23.07 13.96
N HIS A 256 -10.14 21.83 13.57
CA HIS A 256 -9.30 21.10 12.61
C HIS A 256 -9.24 21.83 11.27
N PHE A 257 -10.37 22.22 10.69
CA PHE A 257 -10.40 23.02 9.46
C PHE A 257 -9.66 24.35 9.60
N ALA A 258 -9.86 25.06 10.71
CA ALA A 258 -9.18 26.34 10.97
C ALA A 258 -7.68 26.18 11.23
N ALA A 259 -7.24 25.10 11.85
CA ALA A 259 -5.82 24.79 12.08
C ALA A 259 -5.13 24.44 10.76
N THR A 260 -5.72 23.55 9.96
CA THR A 260 -5.18 23.17 8.65
C THR A 260 -5.09 24.38 7.72
N ARG A 261 -6.12 25.22 7.67
CA ARG A 261 -6.07 26.47 6.88
C ARG A 261 -4.95 27.41 7.34
N ARG A 262 -4.69 27.51 8.64
CA ARG A 262 -3.58 28.34 9.17
C ARG A 262 -2.21 27.77 8.82
N ALA A 263 -2.05 26.45 8.89
CA ALA A 263 -0.78 25.78 8.63
C ALA A 263 -0.45 25.68 7.13
N HIS A 264 -1.45 25.49 6.28
CA HIS A 264 -1.26 25.17 4.86
C HIS A 264 -1.85 26.20 3.89
N GLY A 265 -2.55 27.23 4.38
CA GLY A 265 -3.27 28.20 3.54
C GLY A 265 -4.53 27.65 2.85
N ASP A 266 -4.80 26.34 2.94
CA ASP A 266 -5.96 25.68 2.33
C ASP A 266 -6.71 24.80 3.36
N TRP A 267 -8.04 24.85 3.31
CA TRP A 267 -8.93 24.03 4.15
C TRP A 267 -9.22 22.66 3.54
N ARG A 268 -9.06 22.49 2.22
CA ARG A 268 -9.40 21.25 1.49
C ARG A 268 -8.68 20.02 2.02
N PRO A 269 -7.38 20.06 2.39
CA PRO A 269 -6.67 18.90 2.92
C PRO A 269 -7.33 18.27 4.15
N ALA A 270 -7.92 19.08 5.02
CA ALA A 270 -8.63 18.60 6.20
C ALA A 270 -9.96 17.93 5.85
N PHE A 271 -10.70 18.45 4.87
CA PHE A 271 -11.90 17.78 4.36
C PHE A 271 -11.55 16.46 3.66
N ASP A 272 -10.45 16.44 2.91
CA ASP A 272 -10.04 15.25 2.16
C ASP A 272 -9.51 14.16 3.11
N GLY A 273 -8.82 14.54 4.20
CA GLY A 273 -8.40 13.63 5.27
C GLY A 273 -9.53 13.14 6.17
N LEU A 274 -10.66 13.85 6.24
CA LEU A 274 -11.85 13.40 6.98
C LEU A 274 -12.55 12.21 6.31
N ARG A 275 -12.35 12.00 5.00
CA ARG A 275 -13.13 11.03 4.20
C ARG A 275 -13.22 9.62 4.79
N PRO A 276 -12.14 8.99 5.28
CA PRO A 276 -12.21 7.64 5.83
C PRO A 276 -13.12 7.53 7.08
N GLU A 277 -13.32 8.64 7.81
CA GLU A 277 -14.06 8.65 9.07
C GLU A 277 -15.55 9.00 8.90
N ILE A 278 -15.99 9.51 7.73
CA ILE A 278 -17.33 10.09 7.55
C ILE A 278 -18.44 9.09 7.87
N VAL A 279 -18.33 7.86 7.35
CA VAL A 279 -19.34 6.82 7.59
C VAL A 279 -19.45 6.51 9.07
N ARG A 280 -18.31 6.37 9.76
CA ARG A 280 -18.25 6.11 11.20
C ARG A 280 -18.86 7.25 12.01
N LEU A 281 -18.54 8.50 11.65
CA LEU A 281 -19.09 9.68 12.30
C LEU A 281 -20.61 9.74 12.14
N TRP A 282 -21.13 9.52 10.93
CA TRP A 282 -22.56 9.56 10.65
C TRP A 282 -23.33 8.43 11.36
N GLN A 283 -22.77 7.22 11.39
CA GLN A 283 -23.36 6.08 12.10
C GLN A 283 -23.38 6.28 13.62
N GLY A 284 -22.41 7.03 14.16
CA GLY A 284 -22.36 7.38 15.58
C GLY A 284 -23.40 8.43 16.03
N LEU A 285 -24.06 9.13 15.09
CA LEU A 285 -25.09 10.12 15.43
C LEU A 285 -26.44 9.47 15.73
N THR A 286 -27.16 10.03 16.68
CA THR A 286 -28.59 9.77 16.88
C THR A 286 -29.43 10.40 15.76
N ASP A 287 -30.69 10.00 15.63
CA ASP A 287 -31.58 10.57 14.61
C ASP A 287 -31.84 12.07 14.83
N ASP A 288 -31.92 12.53 16.08
CA ASP A 288 -32.04 13.95 16.41
C ASP A 288 -30.79 14.75 15.99
N GLU A 289 -29.60 14.21 16.22
CA GLU A 289 -28.34 14.83 15.79
C GLU A 289 -28.18 14.83 14.27
N ARG A 290 -28.62 13.76 13.58
CA ARG A 290 -28.70 13.72 12.12
C ARG A 290 -29.66 14.78 11.59
N ALA A 291 -30.82 14.94 12.21
CA ALA A 291 -31.80 15.97 11.82
C ALA A 291 -31.23 17.37 12.03
N GLU A 292 -30.52 17.61 13.14
CA GLU A 292 -29.81 18.86 13.40
C GLU A 292 -28.74 19.13 12.33
N PHE A 293 -27.91 18.14 12.00
CA PHE A 293 -26.92 18.24 10.92
C PHE A 293 -27.58 18.59 9.58
N LEU A 294 -28.67 17.91 9.21
CA LEU A 294 -29.38 18.18 7.95
C LEU A 294 -29.99 19.59 7.90
N GLY A 295 -30.51 20.07 9.03
CA GLY A 295 -31.10 21.40 9.14
C GLY A 295 -30.07 22.53 9.04
N ARG A 296 -28.88 22.34 9.63
CA ARG A 296 -27.89 23.41 9.83
C ARG A 296 -26.62 23.27 9.00
N ASP A 297 -26.05 22.07 8.97
CA ASP A 297 -24.67 21.83 8.53
C ASP A 297 -24.58 21.18 7.14
N ALA A 298 -25.63 20.52 6.65
CA ALA A 298 -25.62 19.83 5.35
C ALA A 298 -25.40 20.78 4.15
N THR A 299 -25.91 22.01 4.22
CA THR A 299 -25.70 23.00 3.14
C THR A 299 -24.23 23.41 3.01
N PRO A 300 -23.56 23.92 4.08
CA PRO A 300 -22.14 24.22 3.99
C PRO A 300 -21.31 22.97 3.69
N TRP A 301 -21.67 21.81 4.25
CA TRP A 301 -21.03 20.54 3.93
C TRP A 301 -21.04 20.24 2.43
N ASN A 302 -22.21 20.23 1.80
CA ASN A 302 -22.37 19.90 0.38
C ASN A 302 -21.57 20.85 -0.52
N VAL A 303 -21.54 22.14 -0.18
CA VAL A 303 -20.78 23.16 -0.92
C VAL A 303 -19.27 22.92 -0.84
N HIS A 304 -18.75 22.45 0.31
CA HIS A 304 -17.32 22.20 0.49
C HIS A 304 -16.89 20.80 0.03
N ARG A 305 -17.78 19.81 0.09
CA ARG A 305 -17.47 18.41 -0.24
C ARG A 305 -17.72 18.08 -1.72
N HIS A 306 -18.78 18.59 -2.32
CA HIS A 306 -19.12 18.31 -3.72
C HIS A 306 -18.66 19.46 -4.63
N ARG A 307 -17.34 19.58 -4.77
CA ARG A 307 -16.66 20.73 -5.39
C ARG A 307 -16.77 20.78 -6.92
N MET A 308 -16.65 21.96 -7.50
CA MET A 308 -16.52 22.15 -8.96
C MET A 308 -15.11 21.80 -9.44
N ALA A 309 -14.98 21.25 -10.65
CA ALA A 309 -13.70 21.22 -11.35
C ALA A 309 -13.16 22.67 -11.53
N PRO A 310 -11.84 22.90 -11.50
CA PRO A 310 -11.29 24.26 -11.59
C PRO A 310 -11.75 25.04 -12.83
N SER A 311 -11.79 24.39 -14.00
CA SER A 311 -12.25 25.00 -15.26
C SER A 311 -13.74 25.34 -15.28
N THR A 312 -14.57 24.50 -14.64
CA THR A 312 -16.00 24.79 -14.41
C THR A 312 -16.16 26.03 -13.53
N ALA A 313 -15.41 26.11 -12.42
CA ALA A 313 -15.48 27.24 -11.50
C ALA A 313 -15.00 28.55 -12.12
N GLU A 314 -13.97 28.51 -12.96
CA GLU A 314 -13.51 29.67 -13.74
C GLU A 314 -14.60 30.16 -14.70
N THR A 315 -15.27 29.25 -15.40
CA THR A 315 -16.33 29.62 -16.36
C THR A 315 -17.55 30.19 -15.64
N VAL A 316 -17.97 29.60 -14.52
CA VAL A 316 -19.01 30.16 -13.64
C VAL A 316 -18.63 31.56 -13.16
N SER A 317 -17.36 31.77 -12.77
CA SER A 317 -16.87 33.08 -12.31
C SER A 317 -16.94 34.13 -13.42
N ARG A 318 -16.56 33.77 -14.65
CA ARG A 318 -16.68 34.65 -15.84
C ARG A 318 -18.13 35.00 -16.15
N ALA A 319 -19.04 34.03 -16.15
CA ALA A 319 -20.47 34.26 -16.40
C ALA A 319 -21.08 35.20 -15.33
N ARG A 320 -20.66 35.07 -14.07
CA ARG A 320 -21.07 35.98 -12.98
C ARG A 320 -20.51 37.38 -13.14
N ALA A 321 -19.23 37.51 -13.46
CA ALA A 321 -18.59 38.82 -13.70
C ALA A 321 -19.26 39.55 -14.87
N ALA A 322 -19.64 38.82 -15.92
CA ALA A 322 -20.39 39.35 -17.06
C ALA A 322 -21.90 39.57 -16.78
N ARG A 323 -22.37 39.32 -15.55
CA ARG A 323 -23.78 39.40 -15.11
C ARG A 323 -24.76 38.53 -15.90
N ARG A 324 -24.25 37.56 -16.67
CA ARG A 324 -25.06 36.54 -17.37
C ARG A 324 -25.49 35.41 -16.45
N LEU A 325 -24.80 35.19 -15.34
CA LEU A 325 -25.26 34.35 -14.23
C LEU A 325 -25.47 35.20 -12.98
N ARG A 326 -26.70 35.25 -12.47
CA ARG A 326 -27.06 35.99 -11.24
C ARG A 326 -27.56 35.02 -10.17
N VAL A 327 -26.86 34.97 -9.04
CA VAL A 327 -27.20 34.07 -7.93
C VAL A 327 -27.92 34.83 -6.82
N HIS A 328 -29.03 34.27 -6.35
CA HIS A 328 -29.91 34.87 -5.35
C HIS A 328 -30.05 33.91 -4.16
N ALA A 329 -29.91 34.43 -2.95
CA ALA A 329 -30.36 33.72 -1.75
C ALA A 329 -31.86 33.99 -1.55
N GLY A 330 -32.70 32.96 -1.43
CA GLY A 330 -34.14 33.12 -1.27
C GLY A 330 -34.93 31.83 -1.49
N ARG A 331 -36.26 31.93 -1.37
CA ARG A 331 -37.21 30.86 -1.70
C ARG A 331 -38.24 31.43 -2.66
N VAL A 332 -38.66 30.63 -3.64
CA VAL A 332 -39.80 30.96 -4.50
C VAL A 332 -41.07 30.92 -3.65
N ALA A 333 -41.87 31.98 -3.70
CA ALA A 333 -43.13 32.10 -2.97
C ALA A 333 -44.33 31.94 -3.89
N SER A 334 -44.30 32.55 -5.07
CA SER A 334 -45.36 32.43 -6.09
C SER A 334 -44.78 32.59 -7.49
N ALA A 335 -45.52 32.12 -8.49
CA ALA A 335 -45.24 32.39 -9.89
C ALA A 335 -46.56 32.71 -10.61
N ALA A 336 -46.56 33.74 -11.46
CA ALA A 336 -47.71 34.13 -12.27
C ALA A 336 -47.31 34.27 -13.74
N PRO A 337 -48.19 33.89 -14.69
CA PRO A 337 -47.94 34.11 -16.10
C PRO A 337 -47.92 35.62 -16.42
N GLN A 338 -47.15 35.98 -17.45
CA GLN A 338 -47.09 37.33 -17.99
C GLN A 338 -47.73 37.40 -19.39
N GLU A 339 -48.14 38.60 -19.79
CA GLU A 339 -48.77 38.86 -21.10
C GLU A 339 -47.86 38.50 -22.30
N ASP A 340 -46.55 38.58 -22.11
CA ASP A 340 -45.53 38.21 -23.10
C ASP A 340 -45.25 36.69 -23.17
N GLY A 341 -45.98 35.87 -22.40
CA GLY A 341 -45.82 34.42 -22.35
C GLY A 341 -44.70 33.94 -21.41
N GLY A 342 -44.06 34.85 -20.67
CA GLY A 342 -43.11 34.54 -19.61
C GLY A 342 -43.75 34.32 -18.23
N LEU A 343 -42.92 34.25 -17.20
CA LEU A 343 -43.28 34.06 -15.80
C LEU A 343 -42.70 35.19 -14.94
N ARG A 344 -43.56 35.74 -14.07
CA ARG A 344 -43.15 36.57 -12.94
C ARG A 344 -43.04 35.70 -11.70
N VAL A 345 -41.82 35.49 -11.23
CA VAL A 345 -41.53 34.69 -10.03
C VAL A 345 -41.24 35.61 -8.87
N SER A 346 -42.03 35.52 -7.81
CA SER A 346 -41.84 36.29 -6.58
C SER A 346 -41.07 35.46 -5.56
N LEU A 347 -40.03 36.04 -4.99
CA LEU A 347 -39.29 35.45 -3.88
C LEU A 347 -39.96 35.82 -2.55
N ALA A 348 -39.73 35.01 -1.52
CA ALA A 348 -40.31 35.17 -0.19
C ALA A 348 -39.94 36.49 0.51
N ASP A 349 -38.91 37.19 0.05
CA ASP A 349 -38.50 38.50 0.55
C ASP A 349 -39.01 39.67 -0.30
N GLY A 350 -39.93 39.41 -1.23
CA GLY A 350 -40.59 40.42 -2.05
C GLY A 350 -39.85 40.77 -3.35
N ARG A 351 -38.65 40.23 -3.60
CA ARG A 351 -37.97 40.43 -4.89
C ARG A 351 -38.70 39.68 -6.01
N GLU A 352 -38.88 40.35 -7.14
CA GLU A 352 -39.48 39.74 -8.34
C GLU A 352 -38.44 39.48 -9.42
N LEU A 353 -38.54 38.32 -10.07
CA LEU A 353 -37.75 37.94 -11.23
C LEU A 353 -38.69 37.69 -12.41
N ARG A 354 -38.42 38.31 -13.55
CA ARG A 354 -39.12 38.02 -14.81
C ARG A 354 -38.24 37.08 -15.63
N VAL A 355 -38.77 35.91 -15.94
CA VAL A 355 -38.05 34.85 -16.67
C VAL A 355 -39.01 34.14 -17.61
N ALA A 356 -38.53 33.63 -18.72
CA ALA A 356 -39.33 32.83 -19.64
C ALA A 356 -39.52 31.39 -19.14
N TRP A 357 -38.54 30.84 -18.40
CA TRP A 357 -38.54 29.45 -17.95
C TRP A 357 -38.06 29.30 -16.50
N VAL A 358 -38.61 28.32 -15.79
CA VAL A 358 -38.13 27.89 -14.47
C VAL A 358 -37.71 26.43 -14.52
N VAL A 359 -36.53 26.11 -14.01
CA VAL A 359 -35.94 24.77 -14.05
C VAL A 359 -35.64 24.28 -12.64
N ASP A 360 -36.16 23.11 -12.28
CA ASP A 360 -35.94 22.49 -10.97
C ASP A 360 -34.54 21.87 -10.89
N CYS A 361 -33.66 22.51 -10.13
CA CYS A 361 -32.29 22.08 -9.85
C CYS A 361 -32.11 21.71 -8.36
N THR A 362 -33.19 21.39 -7.65
CA THR A 362 -33.13 21.10 -6.20
C THR A 362 -32.48 19.76 -5.87
N GLY A 363 -32.19 18.96 -6.90
CA GLY A 363 -31.48 17.69 -6.80
C GLY A 363 -32.41 16.50 -6.61
N PRO A 364 -31.84 15.30 -6.40
CA PRO A 364 -32.63 14.09 -6.22
C PRO A 364 -33.39 14.07 -4.89
N GLY A 365 -34.48 13.31 -4.86
CA GLY A 365 -35.25 13.06 -3.65
C GLY A 365 -34.43 12.29 -2.61
N LEU A 366 -34.73 12.53 -1.33
CA LEU A 366 -34.09 11.83 -0.21
C LEU A 366 -34.80 10.52 0.16
N ARG A 367 -36.11 10.40 -0.10
CA ARG A 367 -36.87 9.17 0.14
C ARG A 367 -36.80 8.27 -1.09
N ALA A 368 -36.74 6.95 -0.89
CA ALA A 368 -36.67 5.99 -2.00
C ALA A 368 -37.95 5.99 -2.87
N ASP A 369 -39.12 6.17 -2.26
CA ASP A 369 -40.44 6.30 -2.90
C ASP A 369 -40.72 7.69 -3.49
N ALA A 370 -39.76 8.63 -3.39
CA ALA A 370 -39.96 9.98 -3.88
C ALA A 370 -40.27 9.99 -5.39
N GLY A 371 -41.31 10.73 -5.76
CA GLY A 371 -41.74 10.84 -7.16
C GLY A 371 -42.67 9.72 -7.64
N GLY A 372 -43.11 8.82 -6.75
CA GLY A 372 -44.10 7.78 -7.07
C GLY A 372 -43.49 6.61 -7.85
N ASP A 373 -42.25 6.25 -7.56
CA ASP A 373 -41.62 5.05 -8.13
C ASP A 373 -42.41 3.80 -7.67
N PRO A 374 -43.04 3.04 -8.58
CA PRO A 374 -43.92 1.94 -8.20
C PRO A 374 -43.16 0.76 -7.57
N LEU A 375 -41.88 0.56 -7.92
CA LEU A 375 -41.07 -0.52 -7.36
C LEU A 375 -40.74 -0.22 -5.89
N TRP A 376 -40.21 0.96 -5.61
CA TRP A 376 -39.89 1.34 -4.21
C TRP A 376 -41.15 1.52 -3.36
N SER A 377 -42.22 2.10 -3.92
CA SER A 377 -43.49 2.24 -3.21
C SER A 377 -44.06 0.88 -2.81
N GLY A 378 -44.04 -0.10 -3.73
CA GLY A 378 -44.48 -1.47 -3.46
C GLY A 378 -43.60 -2.19 -2.43
N LEU A 379 -42.27 -2.12 -2.56
CA LEU A 379 -41.35 -2.74 -1.60
C LEU A 379 -41.55 -2.23 -0.16
N LEU A 380 -41.81 -0.92 -0.01
CA LEU A 380 -42.09 -0.30 1.29
C LEU A 380 -43.48 -0.64 1.82
N SER A 381 -44.52 -0.65 0.96
CA SER A 381 -45.88 -1.00 1.38
C SER A 381 -46.01 -2.46 1.79
N ASP A 382 -45.30 -3.34 1.09
CA ASP A 382 -45.39 -4.79 1.26
C ASP A 382 -44.45 -5.28 2.38
N GLY A 383 -43.68 -4.36 3.00
CA GLY A 383 -42.78 -4.65 4.10
C GLY A 383 -41.52 -5.42 3.69
N LEU A 384 -41.20 -5.48 2.39
CA LEU A 384 -39.97 -6.09 1.86
C LEU A 384 -38.74 -5.18 2.00
N ALA A 385 -38.97 -3.89 2.25
CA ALA A 385 -37.97 -2.91 2.66
C ALA A 385 -38.56 -1.97 3.71
N VAL A 386 -37.73 -1.37 4.54
CA VAL A 386 -38.13 -0.28 5.44
C VAL A 386 -37.35 1.00 5.15
N PRO A 387 -37.92 2.19 5.42
CA PRO A 387 -37.20 3.44 5.27
C PRO A 387 -35.92 3.47 6.11
N GLY A 388 -34.90 4.18 5.62
CA GLY A 388 -33.68 4.43 6.39
C GLY A 388 -33.88 5.47 7.51
N PRO A 389 -32.82 5.78 8.28
CA PRO A 389 -32.84 6.86 9.27
C PRO A 389 -33.43 8.16 8.70
N LEU A 390 -34.31 8.81 9.49
CA LEU A 390 -35.07 10.00 9.08
C LEU A 390 -35.96 9.83 7.83
N GLY A 391 -36.26 8.58 7.45
CA GLY A 391 -36.98 8.26 6.21
C GLY A 391 -36.14 8.46 4.95
N ILE A 392 -34.82 8.64 5.07
CA ILE A 392 -33.92 8.85 3.93
C ILE A 392 -33.47 7.50 3.40
N GLY A 393 -33.71 7.25 2.12
CA GLY A 393 -33.38 5.97 1.50
C GLY A 393 -34.09 4.79 2.18
N VAL A 394 -33.37 3.68 2.33
CA VAL A 394 -33.85 2.43 2.95
C VAL A 394 -32.83 1.91 3.96
N SER A 395 -33.29 1.13 4.93
CA SER A 395 -32.40 0.47 5.90
C SER A 395 -31.78 -0.80 5.30
N THR A 396 -30.49 -0.99 5.55
CA THR A 396 -29.68 -2.08 5.02
C THR A 396 -28.67 -2.61 6.02
N ASP A 397 -28.27 -3.86 5.86
CA ASP A 397 -27.11 -4.44 6.52
C ASP A 397 -26.15 -5.00 5.48
N GLY A 398 -24.95 -4.41 5.38
CA GLY A 398 -24.00 -4.75 4.32
C GLY A 398 -24.57 -4.60 2.90
N GLY A 399 -25.55 -3.71 2.72
CA GLY A 399 -26.25 -3.51 1.45
C GLY A 399 -27.44 -4.45 1.20
N ARG A 400 -27.71 -5.45 2.06
CA ARG A 400 -28.96 -6.23 2.03
C ARG A 400 -30.10 -5.43 2.65
N LEU A 401 -31.27 -5.42 2.04
CA LEU A 401 -32.43 -4.72 2.61
C LEU A 401 -32.91 -5.38 3.90
N LEU A 402 -33.32 -4.55 4.85
CA LEU A 402 -34.05 -4.99 6.04
C LEU A 402 -35.55 -4.96 5.76
N ASP A 403 -36.24 -6.04 6.12
CA ASP A 403 -37.70 -6.12 6.04
C ASP A 403 -38.39 -5.46 7.25
N ALA A 404 -39.73 -5.45 7.26
CA ALA A 404 -40.53 -4.87 8.34
C ALA A 404 -40.29 -5.53 9.73
N ARG A 405 -39.66 -6.70 9.78
CA ARG A 405 -39.27 -7.41 11.01
C ARG A 405 -37.79 -7.22 11.36
N GLY A 406 -37.07 -6.37 10.62
CA GLY A 406 -35.63 -6.13 10.77
C GLY A 406 -34.75 -7.28 10.28
N GLN A 407 -35.29 -8.22 9.49
CA GLN A 407 -34.55 -9.37 8.99
C GLN A 407 -33.87 -9.08 7.64
N ARG A 408 -32.69 -9.67 7.43
CA ARG A 408 -31.85 -9.52 6.21
C ARG A 408 -31.76 -10.79 5.37
N GLU A 409 -32.64 -11.76 5.61
CA GLU A 409 -32.55 -13.11 5.02
C GLU A 409 -32.77 -13.11 3.51
N ARG A 410 -33.60 -12.19 3.00
CA ARG A 410 -33.90 -12.09 1.57
C ARG A 410 -32.64 -11.72 0.78
N PRO A 411 -32.43 -12.32 -0.40
CA PRO A 411 -31.33 -11.99 -1.30
C PRO A 411 -31.64 -10.70 -2.10
N LEU A 412 -32.10 -9.66 -1.42
CA LEU A 412 -32.48 -8.36 -1.97
C LEU A 412 -31.49 -7.30 -1.48
N PHE A 413 -30.79 -6.66 -2.41
CA PHE A 413 -29.67 -5.77 -2.13
C PHE A 413 -29.89 -4.39 -2.74
N THR A 414 -29.19 -3.38 -2.24
CA THR A 414 -29.09 -2.05 -2.88
C THR A 414 -27.72 -1.42 -2.60
N LEU A 415 -27.39 -0.36 -3.34
CA LEU A 415 -26.15 0.39 -3.20
C LEU A 415 -26.32 1.83 -3.63
N GLY A 416 -25.42 2.68 -3.15
CA GLY A 416 -25.38 4.09 -3.55
C GLY A 416 -26.48 4.90 -2.89
N ALA A 417 -27.17 5.74 -3.68
CA ALA A 417 -28.12 6.73 -3.16
C ALA A 417 -29.25 6.17 -2.27
N PRO A 418 -29.83 4.99 -2.52
CA PRO A 418 -30.80 4.38 -1.60
C PRO A 418 -30.26 4.13 -0.18
N ARG A 419 -28.95 4.07 0.04
CA ARG A 419 -28.33 3.87 1.36
C ARG A 419 -27.97 5.18 2.07
N ARG A 420 -28.37 6.33 1.53
CA ARG A 420 -27.94 7.66 2.01
C ARG A 420 -28.32 7.92 3.46
N GLY A 421 -29.45 7.40 3.94
CA GLY A 421 -29.84 7.55 5.35
C GLY A 421 -28.84 6.91 6.31
N GLU A 422 -28.20 5.81 5.91
CA GLU A 422 -27.29 5.05 6.76
C GLU A 422 -25.82 5.46 6.62
N LEU A 423 -25.43 5.98 5.46
CA LEU A 423 -24.02 6.22 5.14
C LEU A 423 -23.68 7.69 4.85
N TRP A 424 -24.70 8.55 4.65
CA TRP A 424 -24.60 9.94 4.18
C TRP A 424 -23.79 10.14 2.88
N GLU A 425 -22.47 9.99 2.92
CA GLU A 425 -21.57 10.02 1.76
C GLU A 425 -21.49 8.66 1.08
N THR A 426 -22.49 8.36 0.24
CA THR A 426 -22.58 7.09 -0.50
C THR A 426 -22.91 7.28 -1.98
N THR A 427 -23.04 8.52 -2.45
CA THR A 427 -23.51 8.82 -3.82
C THR A 427 -22.38 9.02 -4.83
N ALA A 428 -21.12 9.03 -4.38
CA ALA A 428 -19.97 9.25 -5.23
C ALA A 428 -19.31 7.92 -5.63
N MET A 429 -18.53 7.97 -6.71
CA MET A 429 -17.99 6.78 -7.34
C MET A 429 -17.07 5.93 -6.44
N PRO A 430 -16.17 6.52 -5.62
CA PRO A 430 -15.32 5.75 -4.72
C PRO A 430 -16.09 4.85 -3.77
N GLU A 431 -17.24 5.32 -3.29
CA GLU A 431 -18.10 4.59 -2.37
C GLU A 431 -18.98 3.57 -3.12
N ILE A 432 -19.54 3.93 -4.28
CA ILE A 432 -20.35 3.03 -5.11
C ILE A 432 -19.54 1.81 -5.59
N ARG A 433 -18.30 1.99 -6.04
CA ARG A 433 -17.46 0.88 -6.52
C ARG A 433 -17.09 -0.10 -5.41
N GLN A 434 -16.89 0.39 -4.19
CA GLN A 434 -16.59 -0.44 -3.03
C GLN A 434 -17.82 -1.28 -2.66
N GLN A 435 -19.00 -0.65 -2.58
CA GLN A 435 -20.26 -1.36 -2.33
C GLN A 435 -20.60 -2.36 -3.43
N ALA A 436 -20.33 -2.05 -4.70
CA ALA A 436 -20.54 -2.98 -5.80
C ALA A 436 -19.69 -4.25 -5.67
N LYS A 437 -18.42 -4.11 -5.26
CA LYS A 437 -17.52 -5.24 -4.97
C LYS A 437 -18.06 -6.10 -3.82
N GLU A 438 -18.41 -5.46 -2.70
CA GLU A 438 -18.94 -6.14 -1.50
C GLU A 438 -20.24 -6.90 -1.79
N ILE A 439 -21.17 -6.29 -2.52
CA ILE A 439 -22.42 -6.94 -2.93
C ILE A 439 -22.15 -8.12 -3.84
N ALA A 440 -21.28 -7.98 -4.84
CA ALA A 440 -20.94 -9.08 -5.73
C ALA A 440 -20.31 -10.25 -4.95
N GLU A 441 -19.44 -9.98 -3.98
CA GLU A 441 -18.85 -10.99 -3.11
C GLU A 441 -19.92 -11.70 -2.26
N ALA A 442 -20.84 -10.94 -1.66
CA ALA A 442 -21.95 -11.46 -0.86
C ALA A 442 -22.97 -12.26 -1.68
N VAL A 443 -23.19 -11.90 -2.95
CA VAL A 443 -24.05 -12.62 -3.89
C VAL A 443 -23.40 -13.94 -4.33
N LEU A 444 -22.09 -13.93 -4.60
CA LEU A 444 -21.39 -15.11 -5.10
C LEU A 444 -21.01 -16.10 -3.99
N ALA A 445 -20.91 -15.66 -2.73
CA ALA A 445 -20.50 -16.52 -1.61
C ALA A 445 -21.43 -17.73 -1.33
N PRO A 446 -22.78 -17.62 -1.43
CA PRO A 446 -23.65 -18.79 -1.30
C PRO A 446 -23.65 -19.70 -2.54
N LEU A 447 -23.32 -19.14 -3.71
CA LEU A 447 -23.32 -19.86 -4.99
C LEU A 447 -22.04 -20.69 -5.20
N THR A 448 -20.98 -20.35 -4.48
CA THR A 448 -19.90 -21.30 -4.24
C THR A 448 -20.48 -22.41 -3.37
N SER A 449 -20.73 -23.58 -3.96
CA SER A 449 -21.16 -24.78 -3.23
C SER A 449 -20.37 -24.91 -1.94
N ALA A 450 -21.06 -25.34 -0.86
CA ALA A 450 -20.43 -25.77 0.39
C ALA A 450 -19.14 -26.48 0.02
N PRO A 451 -17.98 -26.04 0.53
CA PRO A 451 -16.69 -26.34 -0.07
C PRO A 451 -16.66 -27.84 -0.31
N ARG A 452 -16.68 -28.27 -1.59
CA ARG A 452 -16.38 -29.66 -1.98
C ARG A 452 -15.15 -29.99 -1.19
N ALA A 453 -15.28 -30.75 -0.09
CA ALA A 453 -14.35 -30.77 1.04
C ALA A 453 -13.04 -30.17 0.60
N ALA A 454 -12.89 -28.83 0.76
CA ALA A 454 -11.78 -28.14 0.15
C ALA A 454 -10.59 -28.97 0.60
N ARG A 455 -9.82 -29.50 -0.35
CA ARG A 455 -8.47 -29.91 0.01
C ARG A 455 -7.91 -28.63 0.60
N ARG A 456 -7.92 -28.53 1.94
CA ARG A 456 -7.45 -27.36 2.69
C ARG A 456 -6.17 -27.01 1.98
N ARG A 457 -6.08 -25.80 1.42
CA ARG A 457 -4.84 -25.37 0.79
C ARG A 457 -3.74 -25.71 1.79
N PRO A 458 -2.75 -26.52 1.40
CA PRO A 458 -1.66 -26.82 2.29
C PRO A 458 -1.13 -25.49 2.83
N THR A 459 -0.91 -25.43 4.13
CA THR A 459 -0.30 -24.25 4.74
C THR A 459 1.19 -24.43 4.83
N ASP A 460 1.90 -23.32 4.99
CA ASP A 460 3.23 -23.37 5.56
C ASP A 460 3.19 -23.73 7.06
N GLN A 461 4.36 -23.72 7.70
CA GLN A 461 4.53 -24.04 9.11
C GLN A 461 3.98 -22.97 10.08
N PHE A 462 3.60 -21.79 9.57
CA PHE A 462 3.01 -20.68 10.32
C PHE A 462 1.50 -20.54 10.04
N GLY A 463 0.91 -21.51 9.32
CA GLY A 463 -0.52 -21.54 9.05
C GLY A 463 -0.96 -20.69 7.84
N LEU A 464 -0.02 -20.12 7.08
CA LEU A 464 -0.36 -19.33 5.90
C LEU A 464 -0.64 -20.23 4.70
N PRO A 465 -1.71 -19.98 3.92
CA PRO A 465 -2.09 -20.80 2.77
C PRO A 465 -1.05 -20.72 1.65
N LEU A 466 -0.83 -21.85 0.96
CA LEU A 466 0.04 -21.95 -0.21
C LEU A 466 -0.80 -22.34 -1.45
N SER A 467 -0.58 -21.67 -2.58
CA SER A 467 -1.27 -21.89 -3.86
C SER A 467 -0.86 -23.16 -4.62
N THR A 468 -0.54 -24.23 -3.89
CA THR A 468 -0.02 -25.48 -4.45
C THR A 468 -0.64 -26.73 -3.81
N HIS A 469 -0.25 -27.92 -4.25
CA HIS A 469 -0.68 -29.19 -3.68
C HIS A 469 0.27 -29.68 -2.55
N ALA A 470 -0.18 -30.69 -1.79
CA ALA A 470 0.47 -31.08 -0.53
C ALA A 470 1.96 -31.47 -0.65
N ALA A 471 2.35 -32.14 -1.73
CA ALA A 471 3.74 -32.55 -1.95
C ALA A 471 4.67 -31.36 -2.21
N ALA A 472 4.29 -30.43 -3.08
CA ALA A 472 5.05 -29.20 -3.33
C ALA A 472 5.08 -28.30 -2.08
N ALA A 473 3.97 -28.21 -1.33
CA ALA A 473 3.93 -27.50 -0.06
C ALA A 473 4.85 -28.12 1.01
N ALA A 474 5.01 -29.44 1.04
CA ALA A 474 5.96 -30.10 1.94
C ALA A 474 7.41 -29.71 1.61
N SER A 475 7.78 -29.69 0.33
CA SER A 475 9.08 -29.21 -0.13
C SER A 475 9.29 -27.73 0.21
N PHE A 476 8.27 -26.89 0.03
CA PHE A 476 8.32 -25.47 0.41
C PHE A 476 8.53 -25.29 1.92
N ARG A 477 7.80 -26.02 2.77
CA ARG A 477 7.99 -26.00 4.23
C ARG A 477 9.42 -26.39 4.62
N CYS A 478 9.99 -27.40 3.97
CA CYS A 478 11.40 -27.77 4.18
C CYS A 478 12.34 -26.63 3.81
N GLY A 479 12.09 -25.93 2.70
CA GLY A 479 12.85 -24.76 2.27
C GLY A 479 12.73 -23.61 3.28
N LEU A 480 11.51 -23.27 3.68
CA LEU A 480 11.21 -22.21 4.66
C LEU A 480 11.87 -22.51 6.01
N ALA A 481 11.73 -23.74 6.52
CA ALA A 481 12.37 -24.18 7.75
C ALA A 481 13.89 -23.99 7.69
N ARG A 482 14.52 -24.27 6.54
CA ARG A 482 15.95 -24.05 6.31
C ARG A 482 16.32 -22.58 6.27
N VAL A 483 15.51 -21.72 5.64
CA VAL A 483 15.74 -20.27 5.63
C VAL A 483 15.72 -19.71 7.06
N ILE A 484 14.67 -19.97 7.83
CA ILE A 484 14.53 -19.39 9.19
C ILE A 484 15.53 -19.96 10.21
N THR A 485 16.13 -21.12 9.93
CA THR A 485 17.22 -21.70 10.73
C THR A 485 18.60 -21.38 10.18
N VAL A 486 18.70 -20.69 9.04
CA VAL A 486 19.94 -20.35 8.33
C VAL A 486 20.75 -21.61 7.95
N ARG A 487 20.07 -22.57 7.35
CA ARG A 487 20.59 -23.89 6.93
C ARG A 487 20.75 -23.98 5.42
N ALA A 488 21.79 -24.69 5.00
CA ALA A 488 22.07 -24.94 3.59
C ALA A 488 20.92 -25.70 2.92
N LYS A 489 20.93 -25.71 1.58
CA LYS A 489 19.98 -26.46 0.73
C LYS A 489 18.53 -25.94 0.77
N ALA A 490 18.30 -24.70 1.17
CA ALA A 490 16.97 -24.09 1.05
C ALA A 490 16.53 -24.00 -0.42
N ALA A 491 17.43 -23.54 -1.31
CA ALA A 491 17.19 -23.46 -2.76
C ALA A 491 16.83 -24.83 -3.36
N GLU A 492 17.53 -25.91 -3.01
CA GLU A 492 17.18 -27.28 -3.45
C GLU A 492 15.75 -27.68 -3.06
N SER A 493 15.29 -27.28 -1.88
CA SER A 493 13.91 -27.54 -1.44
C SER A 493 12.87 -26.73 -2.20
N PHE A 494 13.17 -25.47 -2.53
CA PHE A 494 12.27 -24.65 -3.36
C PHE A 494 12.27 -25.10 -4.82
N ALA A 495 13.43 -25.47 -5.37
CA ALA A 495 13.57 -26.08 -6.69
C ALA A 495 12.71 -27.35 -6.78
N ARG A 496 12.78 -28.22 -5.77
CA ARG A 496 11.91 -29.39 -5.69
C ARG A 496 10.42 -29.03 -5.60
N ALA A 497 10.07 -27.93 -4.93
CA ALA A 497 8.68 -27.47 -4.85
C ALA A 497 8.14 -27.03 -6.21
N VAL A 498 8.94 -26.27 -6.99
CA VAL A 498 8.52 -25.81 -8.33
C VAL A 498 8.64 -26.90 -9.40
N GLU A 499 9.52 -27.90 -9.24
CA GLU A 499 9.50 -29.10 -10.09
C GLU A 499 8.22 -29.91 -9.91
N LEU A 500 7.74 -30.01 -8.66
CA LEU A 500 6.50 -30.72 -8.33
C LEU A 500 5.27 -29.94 -8.80
N ASP A 501 5.32 -28.60 -8.74
CA ASP A 501 4.26 -27.72 -9.23
C ASP A 501 4.87 -26.49 -9.95
N PRO A 502 5.05 -26.54 -11.28
CA PRO A 502 5.65 -25.47 -12.08
C PRO A 502 4.88 -24.15 -12.12
N GLY A 503 3.76 -24.02 -11.43
CA GLY A 503 3.15 -22.71 -11.23
C GLY A 503 2.81 -22.41 -9.78
N PHE A 504 3.66 -22.91 -8.88
CA PHE A 504 3.68 -22.47 -7.50
C PHE A 504 4.48 -21.17 -7.37
N ALA A 505 3.78 -20.04 -7.36
CA ALA A 505 4.36 -18.70 -7.45
C ALA A 505 5.39 -18.40 -6.35
N LEU A 506 5.09 -18.76 -5.08
CA LEU A 506 6.01 -18.53 -3.97
C LEU A 506 7.29 -19.35 -4.07
N GLY A 507 7.24 -20.56 -4.64
CA GLY A 507 8.43 -21.37 -4.87
C GLY A 507 9.40 -20.66 -5.82
N HIS A 508 8.88 -20.16 -6.95
CA HIS A 508 9.65 -19.40 -7.93
C HIS A 508 10.15 -18.07 -7.36
N ALA A 509 9.32 -17.35 -6.60
CA ALA A 509 9.72 -16.10 -5.95
C ALA A 509 10.85 -16.30 -4.94
N ALA A 510 10.78 -17.37 -4.14
CA ALA A 510 11.81 -17.73 -3.18
C ALA A 510 13.14 -18.09 -3.88
N LEU A 511 13.09 -18.82 -5.00
CA LEU A 511 14.28 -19.12 -5.80
C LEU A 511 14.90 -17.85 -6.39
N ALA A 512 14.09 -17.01 -7.04
CA ALA A 512 14.57 -15.75 -7.61
C ALA A 512 15.26 -14.88 -6.55
N LEU A 513 14.65 -14.74 -5.36
CA LEU A 513 15.21 -13.95 -4.28
C LEU A 513 16.50 -14.57 -3.71
N LEU A 514 16.55 -15.89 -3.50
CA LEU A 514 17.77 -16.55 -3.02
C LEU A 514 18.89 -16.52 -4.06
N GLY A 515 18.58 -16.61 -5.35
CA GLY A 515 19.56 -16.41 -6.41
C GLY A 515 20.11 -14.99 -6.39
N HIS A 516 19.23 -14.00 -6.23
CA HIS A 516 19.59 -12.60 -6.21
C HIS A 516 20.41 -12.18 -4.97
N GLU A 517 19.95 -12.53 -3.77
CA GLU A 517 20.54 -12.03 -2.51
C GLU A 517 21.55 -12.99 -1.88
N CYS A 518 21.39 -14.29 -2.12
CA CYS A 518 22.21 -15.32 -1.47
C CYS A 518 23.11 -16.08 -2.45
N GLY A 519 23.09 -15.73 -3.75
CA GLY A 519 23.92 -16.36 -4.77
C GLY A 519 23.60 -17.83 -5.02
N ALA A 520 22.34 -18.25 -4.83
CA ALA A 520 21.92 -19.60 -5.21
C ALA A 520 22.08 -19.80 -6.73
N ASP A 521 22.53 -20.97 -7.15
CA ASP A 521 22.73 -21.31 -8.57
C ASP A 521 21.39 -21.54 -9.27
N VAL A 522 20.73 -20.43 -9.67
CA VAL A 522 19.42 -20.40 -10.32
C VAL A 522 19.36 -19.28 -11.37
N ASP A 523 18.53 -19.46 -12.39
CA ASP A 523 18.23 -18.41 -13.35
C ASP A 523 17.22 -17.42 -12.76
N VAL A 524 17.73 -16.38 -12.09
CA VAL A 524 16.92 -15.37 -11.39
C VAL A 524 15.85 -14.74 -12.30
N ALA A 525 16.19 -14.44 -13.55
CA ALA A 525 15.27 -13.79 -14.49
C ALA A 525 14.11 -14.71 -14.87
N ARG A 526 14.42 -15.99 -15.15
CA ARG A 526 13.40 -17.01 -15.44
C ARG A 526 12.49 -17.25 -14.25
N GLU A 527 13.06 -17.49 -13.07
CA GLU A 527 12.30 -17.76 -11.85
C GLU A 527 11.39 -16.57 -11.50
N LEU A 528 11.86 -15.32 -11.66
CA LEU A 528 11.02 -14.14 -11.45
C LEU A 528 9.86 -14.06 -12.44
N ALA A 529 10.11 -14.33 -13.72
CA ALA A 529 9.07 -14.31 -14.75
C ALA A 529 7.98 -15.36 -14.48
N ASP A 530 8.37 -16.55 -14.04
CA ASP A 530 7.44 -17.63 -13.72
C ASP A 530 6.69 -17.39 -12.40
N ALA A 531 7.32 -16.76 -11.40
CA ALA A 531 6.63 -16.27 -10.22
C ALA A 531 5.51 -15.27 -10.60
N GLN A 532 5.83 -14.27 -11.42
CA GLN A 532 4.87 -13.25 -11.87
C GLN A 532 3.72 -13.84 -12.71
N ARG A 533 4.01 -14.83 -13.55
CA ARG A 533 2.98 -15.55 -14.33
C ARG A 533 2.06 -16.33 -13.40
N SER A 534 2.65 -17.17 -12.56
CA SER A 534 1.94 -18.09 -11.67
C SER A 534 1.05 -17.37 -10.66
N VAL A 535 1.52 -16.23 -10.14
CA VAL A 535 0.78 -15.48 -9.11
C VAL A 535 -0.49 -14.81 -9.66
N ARG A 536 -0.51 -14.49 -10.96
CA ARG A 536 -1.72 -13.98 -11.64
C ARG A 536 -2.79 -15.06 -11.80
N GLU A 537 -2.37 -16.31 -11.95
CA GLU A 537 -3.29 -17.45 -12.18
C GLU A 537 -3.83 -18.05 -10.87
N ARG A 538 -2.95 -18.25 -9.87
CA ARG A 538 -3.26 -19.05 -8.68
C ARG A 538 -3.00 -18.34 -7.34
N GLY A 539 -2.24 -17.25 -7.36
CA GLY A 539 -1.81 -16.55 -6.15
C GLY A 539 -2.94 -15.83 -5.43
N ASP A 540 -2.91 -15.86 -4.10
CA ASP A 540 -3.73 -15.00 -3.25
C ASP A 540 -3.07 -13.63 -3.04
N GLU A 541 -3.68 -12.78 -2.22
CA GLU A 541 -3.18 -11.42 -1.98
C GLU A 541 -1.78 -11.40 -1.37
N ARG A 542 -1.50 -12.33 -0.43
CA ARG A 542 -0.18 -12.44 0.21
C ARG A 542 0.87 -12.82 -0.82
N GLU A 543 0.61 -13.87 -1.60
CA GLU A 543 1.57 -14.33 -2.62
C GLU A 543 1.83 -13.25 -3.68
N ARG A 544 0.80 -12.52 -4.13
CA ARG A 544 0.96 -11.38 -5.04
C ARG A 544 1.80 -10.28 -4.43
N SER A 545 1.55 -9.94 -3.18
CA SER A 545 2.33 -8.94 -2.47
C SER A 545 3.79 -9.37 -2.33
N PHE A 546 4.07 -10.64 -2.03
CA PHE A 546 5.43 -11.14 -1.90
C PHE A 546 6.17 -11.17 -3.24
N VAL A 547 5.50 -11.60 -4.33
CA VAL A 547 6.07 -11.55 -5.70
C VAL A 547 6.38 -10.12 -6.13
N GLU A 548 5.55 -9.14 -5.74
CA GLU A 548 5.82 -7.72 -5.99
C GLU A 548 7.07 -7.24 -5.23
N VAL A 549 7.23 -7.64 -3.97
CA VAL A 549 8.45 -7.34 -3.19
C VAL A 549 9.69 -7.87 -3.91
N VAL A 550 9.68 -9.15 -4.30
CA VAL A 550 10.81 -9.78 -5.01
C VAL A 550 11.07 -9.09 -6.34
N THR A 551 10.02 -8.72 -7.08
CA THR A 551 10.14 -7.99 -8.35
C THR A 551 10.83 -6.64 -8.18
N ARG A 552 10.45 -5.87 -7.16
CA ARG A 552 11.04 -4.54 -6.90
C ARG A 552 12.49 -4.65 -6.47
N ARG A 553 12.80 -5.58 -5.55
CA ARG A 553 14.16 -5.78 -5.05
C ARG A 553 15.14 -6.16 -6.17
N ILE A 554 14.74 -7.08 -7.06
CA ILE A 554 15.58 -7.48 -8.21
C ILE A 554 15.78 -6.31 -9.19
N LYS A 555 14.71 -5.57 -9.54
CA LYS A 555 14.80 -4.44 -10.48
C LYS A 555 15.56 -3.24 -9.95
N GLU A 556 15.46 -2.97 -8.65
CA GLU A 556 16.17 -1.88 -7.99
C GLU A 556 17.69 -2.07 -8.09
N HIS A 557 18.15 -3.31 -7.91
CA HIS A 557 19.57 -3.67 -8.05
C HIS A 557 20.08 -3.57 -9.50
N GLU A 558 19.22 -3.76 -10.51
CA GLU A 558 19.57 -3.57 -11.93
C GLU A 558 19.71 -2.09 -12.34
N ALA A 559 19.16 -1.14 -11.58
CA ALA A 559 19.00 0.27 -11.96
C ALA A 559 20.09 1.25 -11.45
N HIS A 560 21.23 0.76 -10.93
CA HIS A 560 22.28 1.50 -10.19
C HIS A 560 21.87 1.90 -8.75
N ALA A 561 22.70 1.46 -7.78
CA ALA A 561 22.59 1.75 -6.35
C ALA A 561 22.73 3.26 -6.08
N GLY A 562 21.62 3.95 -5.80
CA GLY A 562 21.64 5.38 -5.51
C GLY A 562 20.28 6.04 -5.27
N ALA A 563 19.16 5.39 -5.62
CA ALA A 563 17.83 5.79 -5.17
C ALA A 563 17.45 4.92 -3.97
N ALA A 564 17.19 5.52 -2.80
CA ALA A 564 16.56 4.79 -1.68
C ALA A 564 15.21 4.24 -2.16
N GLY A 565 15.12 2.93 -2.34
CA GLY A 565 14.18 2.38 -3.31
C GLY A 565 12.96 1.65 -2.78
N ASP A 566 12.08 1.43 -3.75
CA ASP A 566 10.71 0.93 -3.64
C ASP A 566 10.63 -0.52 -3.11
N GLY A 567 11.75 -1.27 -3.11
CA GLY A 567 11.81 -2.67 -2.67
C GLY A 567 11.77 -2.87 -1.15
N ASP A 568 12.57 -2.12 -0.39
CA ASP A 568 12.55 -2.18 1.09
C ASP A 568 11.23 -1.63 1.64
N THR A 569 10.71 -0.56 1.03
CA THR A 569 9.37 -0.02 1.36
C THR A 569 8.29 -1.07 1.11
N ALA A 570 8.32 -1.74 -0.05
CA ALA A 570 7.36 -2.81 -0.36
C ALA A 570 7.45 -3.98 0.62
N LEU A 571 8.65 -4.34 1.10
CA LEU A 571 8.86 -5.39 2.09
C LEU A 571 8.28 -5.01 3.45
N VAL A 572 8.49 -3.76 3.90
CA VAL A 572 7.89 -3.23 5.13
C VAL A 572 6.35 -3.22 5.02
N ASP A 573 5.81 -2.76 3.90
CA ASP A 573 4.36 -2.73 3.63
C ASP A 573 3.75 -4.14 3.54
N HIS A 574 4.51 -5.10 3.02
CA HIS A 574 4.11 -6.51 2.99
C HIS A 574 4.01 -7.07 4.41
N LEU A 575 5.06 -6.90 5.23
CA LEU A 575 5.06 -7.38 6.62
C LEU A 575 4.05 -6.64 7.51
N GLY A 576 3.69 -5.39 7.18
CA GLY A 576 2.60 -4.68 7.83
C GLY A 576 1.21 -5.31 7.59
N ARG A 577 1.00 -5.91 6.41
CA ARG A 577 -0.26 -6.59 6.05
C ARG A 577 -0.25 -8.08 6.39
N PHE A 578 0.90 -8.73 6.32
CA PHE A 578 1.09 -10.17 6.51
C PHE A 578 2.20 -10.43 7.55
N PRO A 579 1.98 -10.07 8.83
CA PRO A 579 3.02 -10.11 9.86
C PRO A 579 3.54 -11.52 10.18
N ALA A 580 2.80 -12.57 9.79
CA ALA A 580 3.20 -13.97 9.99
C ALA A 580 4.07 -14.53 8.84
N ASP A 581 4.36 -13.76 7.79
CA ASP A 581 5.18 -14.24 6.66
C ASP A 581 6.66 -14.36 7.05
N ALA A 582 7.04 -15.55 7.52
CA ALA A 582 8.36 -15.81 8.06
C ALA A 582 9.47 -15.81 7.02
N PHE A 583 9.13 -16.06 5.74
CA PHE A 583 10.11 -15.96 4.67
C PHE A 583 10.52 -14.51 4.48
N ALA A 584 9.52 -13.62 4.34
CA ALA A 584 9.74 -12.19 4.21
C ALA A 584 10.50 -11.63 5.42
N LEU A 585 10.10 -11.99 6.65
CA LEU A 585 10.77 -11.52 7.86
C LEU A 585 12.20 -12.05 7.99
N GLY A 586 12.42 -13.32 7.66
CA GLY A 586 13.74 -13.98 7.76
C GLY A 586 14.77 -13.42 6.79
N ILE A 587 14.34 -12.88 5.66
CA ILE A 587 15.21 -12.16 4.72
C ILE A 587 15.35 -10.68 5.12
N ALA A 588 14.27 -10.03 5.57
CA ALA A 588 14.25 -8.61 5.88
C ALA A 588 15.26 -8.21 6.96
N VAL A 589 15.21 -8.87 8.13
CA VAL A 589 15.97 -8.43 9.31
C VAL A 589 17.49 -8.50 9.09
N PRO A 590 18.06 -9.61 8.59
CA PRO A 590 19.48 -9.66 8.29
C PRO A 590 19.88 -8.68 7.18
N THR A 591 19.12 -8.60 6.09
CA THR A 591 19.49 -7.73 4.97
C THR A 591 19.48 -6.26 5.36
N ILE A 592 18.52 -5.83 6.19
CA ILE A 592 18.45 -4.45 6.72
C ILE A 592 19.60 -4.18 7.70
N ALA A 593 19.92 -5.11 8.59
CA ALA A 593 21.00 -4.95 9.55
C ALA A 593 22.40 -4.94 8.91
N PHE A 594 22.58 -5.63 7.77
CA PHE A 594 23.87 -5.74 7.10
C PHE A 594 24.06 -4.77 5.91
N SER A 595 23.01 -4.13 5.39
CA SER A 595 23.11 -3.25 4.21
C SER A 595 23.68 -1.86 4.50
N GLY A 596 23.60 -1.36 5.75
CA GLY A 596 24.18 -0.07 6.17
C GLY A 596 23.54 1.19 5.56
N VAL A 597 22.67 1.07 4.56
CA VAL A 597 22.12 2.22 3.81
C VAL A 597 20.77 2.70 4.37
N ALA A 598 19.93 1.80 4.88
CA ALA A 598 18.55 2.13 5.29
C ALA A 598 18.35 2.21 6.82
N ASP A 599 19.14 1.50 7.64
CA ASP A 599 18.91 1.37 9.09
C ASP A 599 20.09 1.86 9.94
N LEU A 600 20.55 3.08 9.69
CA LEU A 600 21.70 3.69 10.35
C LEU A 600 21.56 3.79 11.89
N ASP A 601 20.32 3.86 12.39
CA ASP A 601 19.99 3.97 13.82
C ASP A 601 19.51 2.63 14.45
N GLY A 602 19.45 1.54 13.67
CA GLY A 602 18.96 0.23 14.14
C GLY A 602 17.47 0.18 14.49
N THR A 603 16.68 1.12 13.97
CA THR A 603 15.26 1.31 14.29
C THR A 603 14.32 0.59 13.31
N LEU A 604 14.73 0.38 12.06
CA LEU A 604 13.90 -0.27 11.05
C LEU A 604 13.83 -1.79 11.27
N ALA A 605 14.97 -2.45 11.47
CA ALA A 605 15.02 -3.88 11.79
C ALA A 605 14.30 -4.18 13.11
N LEU A 606 14.53 -3.36 14.14
CA LEU A 606 13.79 -3.48 15.40
C LEU A 606 12.30 -3.27 15.20
N GLY A 607 11.91 -2.20 14.51
CA GLY A 607 10.51 -1.89 14.26
C GLY A 607 9.79 -3.03 13.51
N LEU A 608 10.47 -3.73 12.61
CA LEU A 608 9.91 -4.92 11.95
C LEU A 608 9.72 -6.08 12.91
N VAL A 609 10.72 -6.37 13.75
CA VAL A 609 10.62 -7.41 14.78
C VAL A 609 9.48 -7.08 15.76
N GLU A 610 9.37 -5.85 16.23
CA GLU A 610 8.31 -5.44 17.16
C GLU A 610 6.91 -5.48 16.52
N ARG A 611 6.77 -4.99 15.27
CA ARG A 611 5.48 -5.02 14.54
C ARG A 611 4.98 -6.43 14.25
N THR A 612 5.88 -7.40 14.11
CA THR A 612 5.53 -8.80 13.81
C THR A 612 5.37 -9.66 15.07
N ALA A 613 5.63 -9.12 16.27
CA ALA A 613 5.70 -9.90 17.51
C ALA A 613 4.43 -10.72 17.80
N SER A 614 3.24 -10.14 17.58
CA SER A 614 1.96 -10.83 17.83
C SER A 614 1.75 -12.06 16.95
N ALA A 615 2.37 -12.12 15.78
CA ALA A 615 2.28 -13.26 14.87
C ALA A 615 3.17 -14.44 15.30
N TYR A 616 4.13 -14.21 16.20
CA TYR A 616 5.14 -15.19 16.61
C TYR A 616 5.23 -15.35 18.14
N GLU A 617 4.16 -15.06 18.86
CA GLU A 617 4.14 -15.14 20.31
C GLU A 617 4.69 -16.49 20.81
N GLY A 618 5.76 -16.45 21.62
CA GLY A 618 6.43 -17.64 22.15
C GLY A 618 7.26 -18.46 21.14
N HIS A 619 7.38 -18.04 19.88
CA HIS A 619 8.12 -18.78 18.86
C HIS A 619 9.61 -18.42 18.82
N TRP A 620 10.48 -19.44 18.80
CA TRP A 620 11.94 -19.29 18.86
C TRP A 620 12.54 -18.44 17.73
N PHE A 621 11.93 -18.47 16.55
CA PHE A 621 12.42 -17.71 15.38
C PHE A 621 12.36 -16.20 15.60
N HIS A 622 11.24 -15.71 16.15
CA HIS A 622 11.13 -14.30 16.48
C HIS A 622 12.05 -13.93 17.65
N THR A 623 12.12 -14.81 18.66
CA THR A 623 13.04 -14.66 19.80
C THR A 623 14.50 -14.57 19.34
N SER A 624 14.92 -15.35 18.34
CA SER A 624 16.29 -15.31 17.82
C SER A 624 16.58 -14.04 17.00
N LEU A 625 15.60 -13.53 16.25
CA LEU A 625 15.72 -12.24 15.57
C LEU A 625 15.75 -11.07 16.57
N LEU A 626 14.95 -11.12 17.63
CA LEU A 626 14.99 -10.12 18.70
C LEU A 626 16.36 -10.12 19.41
N SER A 627 16.90 -11.30 19.74
CA SER A 627 18.26 -11.44 20.28
C SER A 627 19.31 -10.79 19.37
N PHE A 628 19.22 -11.05 18.06
CA PHE A 628 20.12 -10.47 17.07
C PHE A 628 20.07 -8.93 17.04
N VAL A 629 18.88 -8.34 17.15
CA VAL A 629 18.75 -6.88 17.19
C VAL A 629 19.21 -6.29 18.53
N ARG A 630 18.94 -6.97 19.66
CA ARG A 630 19.36 -6.53 20.99
C ARG A 630 20.88 -6.47 21.14
N GLN A 631 21.62 -7.40 20.52
CA GLN A 631 23.08 -7.33 20.56
C GLN A 631 23.63 -6.14 19.75
N GLU A 632 23.03 -5.77 18.61
CA GLU A 632 23.43 -4.55 17.86
C GLU A 632 23.19 -3.27 18.69
N GLN A 633 22.18 -3.27 19.57
CA GLN A 633 21.91 -2.16 20.50
C GLN A 633 22.88 -2.11 21.70
N GLY A 634 23.79 -3.08 21.83
CA GLY A 634 24.66 -3.21 23.01
C GLY A 634 23.94 -3.73 24.25
N ARG A 635 22.71 -4.26 24.13
CA ARG A 635 21.96 -4.90 25.23
C ARG A 635 22.39 -6.35 25.37
N ILE A 636 23.67 -6.55 25.70
CA ILE A 636 24.38 -7.84 25.59
C ILE A 636 23.77 -8.93 26.49
N GLU A 637 23.43 -8.60 27.74
CA GLU A 637 22.87 -9.56 28.70
C GLU A 637 21.52 -10.11 28.21
N GLU A 638 20.57 -9.23 27.87
CA GLU A 638 19.27 -9.60 27.33
C GLU A 638 19.38 -10.36 26.01
N ALA A 639 20.28 -9.94 25.11
CA ALA A 639 20.52 -10.66 23.88
C ALA A 639 20.96 -12.11 24.16
N GLY A 640 21.80 -12.31 25.19
CA GLY A 640 22.25 -13.62 25.64
C GLY A 640 21.12 -14.48 26.21
N GLU A 641 20.25 -13.92 27.04
CA GLU A 641 19.08 -14.62 27.57
C GLU A 641 18.13 -15.09 26.46
N LEU A 642 17.79 -14.18 25.53
CA LEU A 642 16.94 -14.47 24.38
C LEU A 642 17.58 -15.54 23.46
N ALA A 643 18.89 -15.44 23.21
CA ALA A 643 19.59 -16.43 22.38
C ALA A 643 19.55 -17.82 23.02
N ARG A 644 19.84 -17.93 24.32
CA ARG A 644 19.78 -19.21 25.05
C ARG A 644 18.37 -19.79 25.05
N ALA A 645 17.35 -18.96 25.25
CA ALA A 645 15.95 -19.38 25.18
C ALA A 645 15.59 -19.92 23.78
N ALA A 646 15.97 -19.21 22.72
CA ALA A 646 15.74 -19.65 21.35
C ALA A 646 16.49 -20.95 21.02
N LEU A 647 17.73 -21.12 21.50
CA LEU A 647 18.54 -22.33 21.30
C LEU A 647 18.04 -23.53 22.09
N ALA A 648 17.44 -23.31 23.26
CA ALA A 648 16.79 -24.37 24.03
C ALA A 648 15.60 -24.96 23.24
N ALA A 649 14.85 -24.11 22.53
CA ALA A 649 13.73 -24.54 21.70
C ALA A 649 14.17 -25.08 20.32
N GLN A 650 15.17 -24.46 19.69
CA GLN A 650 15.72 -24.85 18.39
C GLN A 650 17.26 -24.76 18.39
N PRO A 651 17.98 -25.85 18.73
CA PRO A 651 19.44 -25.86 18.80
C PRO A 651 20.15 -25.54 17.48
N ALA A 652 19.47 -25.69 16.34
CA ALA A 652 20.02 -25.40 15.02
C ALA A 652 19.78 -23.95 14.54
N SER A 653 19.24 -23.06 15.38
CA SER A 653 18.90 -21.68 15.00
C SER A 653 20.15 -20.83 14.73
N GLY A 654 20.46 -20.59 13.45
CA GLY A 654 21.65 -19.81 13.07
C GLY A 654 21.63 -18.36 13.57
N HIS A 655 20.46 -17.70 13.61
CA HIS A 655 20.34 -16.34 14.16
C HIS A 655 20.70 -16.28 15.65
N ALA A 656 20.20 -17.24 16.45
CA ALA A 656 20.48 -17.27 17.88
C ALA A 656 21.95 -17.62 18.17
N VAL A 657 22.54 -18.54 17.39
CA VAL A 657 23.97 -18.86 17.51
C VAL A 657 24.83 -17.65 17.17
N HIS A 658 24.49 -16.93 16.09
CA HIS A 658 25.22 -15.72 15.71
C HIS A 658 25.12 -14.65 16.81
N ALA A 659 23.93 -14.39 17.34
CA ALA A 659 23.76 -13.44 18.43
C ALA A 659 24.56 -13.86 19.68
N LEU A 660 24.52 -15.13 20.07
CA LEU A 660 25.26 -15.62 21.24
C LEU A 660 26.79 -15.62 21.02
N ALA A 661 27.26 -15.81 19.79
CA ALA A 661 28.67 -15.66 19.44
C ALA A 661 29.14 -14.21 19.66
N HIS A 662 28.34 -13.21 19.26
CA HIS A 662 28.61 -11.81 19.58
C HIS A 662 28.55 -11.53 21.08
N VAL A 663 27.56 -12.08 21.80
CA VAL A 663 27.44 -11.91 23.26
C VAL A 663 28.70 -12.40 23.99
N HIS A 664 29.20 -13.58 23.65
CA HIS A 664 30.44 -14.09 24.25
C HIS A 664 31.66 -13.29 23.83
N TYR A 665 31.70 -12.81 22.58
CA TYR A 665 32.80 -11.97 22.11
C TYR A 665 32.78 -10.65 22.87
N GLU A 666 31.71 -9.86 22.80
CA GLU A 666 31.64 -8.52 23.38
C GLU A 666 31.72 -8.51 24.92
N SER A 667 31.25 -9.56 25.60
CA SER A 667 31.42 -9.71 27.06
C SER A 667 32.85 -10.10 27.49
N GLY A 668 33.75 -10.42 26.55
CA GLY A 668 35.12 -10.87 26.85
C GLY A 668 35.22 -12.31 27.35
N GLU A 669 34.16 -13.10 27.22
CA GLU A 669 34.08 -14.50 27.63
C GLU A 669 34.77 -15.43 26.62
N HIS A 670 36.00 -15.09 26.21
CA HIS A 670 36.58 -15.65 25.00
C HIS A 670 36.81 -17.17 25.05
N ARG A 671 37.20 -17.73 26.20
CA ARG A 671 37.38 -19.18 26.34
C ARG A 671 36.05 -19.94 26.24
N ALA A 672 35.03 -19.45 26.98
CA ALA A 672 33.71 -20.07 26.98
C ALA A 672 33.05 -19.97 25.59
N GLY A 673 33.11 -18.79 24.95
CA GLY A 673 32.60 -18.57 23.61
C GLY A 673 33.26 -19.47 22.56
N ARG A 674 34.60 -19.58 22.59
CA ARG A 674 35.35 -20.51 21.73
C ARG A 674 34.88 -21.95 21.89
N ASP A 675 34.89 -22.47 23.11
CA ASP A 675 34.62 -23.89 23.39
C ASP A 675 33.17 -24.26 23.06
N TRP A 676 32.23 -23.38 23.42
CA TRP A 676 30.81 -23.56 23.10
C TRP A 676 30.57 -23.56 21.59
N LEU A 677 31.10 -22.56 20.86
CA LEU A 677 30.85 -22.41 19.44
C LEU A 677 31.52 -23.53 18.62
N ASP A 678 32.74 -23.96 18.99
CA ASP A 678 33.37 -25.13 18.38
C ASP A 678 32.55 -26.41 18.59
N GLY A 679 32.05 -26.63 19.81
CA GLY A 679 31.15 -27.73 20.11
C GLY A 679 29.88 -27.70 19.26
N TRP A 680 29.29 -26.52 19.09
CA TRP A 680 28.12 -26.34 18.23
C TRP A 680 28.43 -26.61 16.76
N ILE A 681 29.53 -26.07 16.20
CA ILE A 681 29.97 -26.32 14.82
C ILE A 681 30.19 -27.82 14.55
N GLY A 682 30.77 -28.54 15.53
CA GLY A 682 31.02 -29.98 15.46
C GLY A 682 29.75 -30.84 15.49
N GLY A 683 28.71 -30.36 16.20
CA GLY A 683 27.42 -31.02 16.35
C GLY A 683 26.34 -30.44 15.43
N GLN A 684 25.54 -29.52 15.97
CA GLN A 684 24.32 -28.98 15.33
C GLN A 684 24.62 -28.09 14.10
N GLY A 685 25.82 -27.51 14.02
CA GLY A 685 26.25 -26.59 12.97
C GLY A 685 26.63 -27.24 11.63
N ARG A 686 26.60 -28.57 11.51
CA ARG A 686 27.07 -29.28 10.29
C ARG A 686 26.41 -28.87 8.97
N GLY A 687 25.18 -28.36 8.99
CA GLY A 687 24.45 -27.90 7.81
C GLY A 687 24.11 -26.41 7.82
N ALA A 688 24.80 -25.59 8.62
CA ALA A 688 24.61 -24.14 8.61
C ALA A 688 25.15 -23.51 7.33
N VAL A 689 24.44 -22.55 6.74
CA VAL A 689 24.91 -21.79 5.54
C VAL A 689 26.22 -21.08 5.85
N HIS A 690 26.34 -20.54 7.07
CA HIS A 690 27.46 -19.70 7.49
C HIS A 690 28.45 -20.44 8.39
N ARG A 691 28.66 -21.74 8.16
CA ARG A 691 29.60 -22.52 8.97
C ARG A 691 30.99 -21.86 9.06
N ALA A 692 31.55 -21.45 7.93
CA ALA A 692 32.84 -20.76 7.89
C ALA A 692 32.83 -19.45 8.69
N HIS A 693 31.73 -18.71 8.67
CA HIS A 693 31.58 -17.48 9.44
C HIS A 693 31.56 -17.75 10.96
N PHE A 694 30.93 -18.83 11.40
CA PHE A 694 31.04 -19.26 12.80
C PHE A 694 32.46 -19.70 13.14
N SER A 695 33.15 -20.38 12.24
CA SER A 695 34.58 -20.68 12.41
C SER A 695 35.41 -19.40 12.51
N TRP A 696 35.07 -18.35 11.78
CA TRP A 696 35.71 -17.04 11.90
C TRP A 696 35.49 -16.40 13.28
N HIS A 697 34.28 -16.47 13.84
CA HIS A 697 34.04 -16.05 15.22
C HIS A 697 34.92 -16.78 16.22
N VAL A 698 35.09 -18.09 16.07
CA VAL A 698 36.02 -18.84 16.92
C VAL A 698 37.47 -18.36 16.73
N ALA A 699 37.87 -18.04 15.49
CA ALA A 699 39.20 -17.46 15.22
C ALA A 699 39.40 -16.10 15.90
N LEU A 700 38.36 -15.27 16.00
CA LEU A 700 38.42 -14.01 16.75
C LEU A 700 38.63 -14.26 18.24
N HIS A 701 37.97 -15.26 18.82
CA HIS A 701 38.23 -15.66 20.21
C HIS A 701 39.66 -16.14 20.40
N GLU A 702 40.20 -16.94 19.47
CA GLU A 702 41.59 -17.41 19.52
C GLU A 702 42.59 -16.25 19.40
N LEU A 703 42.31 -15.26 18.55
CA LEU A 703 43.10 -14.03 18.47
C LEU A 703 43.07 -13.25 19.79
N ALA A 704 41.88 -13.03 20.37
CA ALA A 704 41.75 -12.31 21.64
C ALA A 704 42.44 -13.04 22.80
N LEU A 705 42.44 -14.37 22.79
CA LEU A 705 43.16 -15.23 23.73
C LEU A 705 44.67 -15.28 23.49
N ASP A 706 45.15 -14.65 22.42
CA ASP A 706 46.55 -14.61 22.01
C ASP A 706 47.14 -15.97 21.62
N ASP A 707 46.31 -16.88 21.09
CA ASP A 707 46.72 -18.23 20.64
C ASP A 707 46.98 -18.27 19.14
N SER A 708 48.15 -17.76 18.72
CA SER A 708 48.57 -17.74 17.31
C SER A 708 48.58 -19.13 16.65
N ALA A 709 48.90 -20.18 17.41
CA ALA A 709 48.92 -21.54 16.90
C ALA A 709 47.50 -22.06 16.60
N ALA A 710 46.51 -21.74 17.44
CA ALA A 710 45.12 -22.07 17.20
C ALA A 710 44.55 -21.35 15.98
N VAL A 711 44.79 -20.03 15.87
CA VAL A 711 44.37 -19.24 14.70
C VAL A 711 44.93 -19.84 13.41
N ARG A 712 46.21 -20.24 13.40
CA ARG A 712 46.84 -20.88 12.24
C ARG A 712 46.22 -22.24 11.90
N ARG A 713 45.95 -23.09 12.89
CA ARG A 713 45.27 -24.38 12.67
C ARG A 713 43.87 -24.17 12.08
N ARG A 714 43.13 -23.21 12.61
CA ARG A 714 41.77 -22.88 12.17
C ARG A 714 41.73 -22.35 10.76
N TRP A 715 42.69 -21.49 10.41
CA TRP A 715 42.87 -21.00 9.05
C TRP A 715 42.92 -22.16 8.05
N PHE A 716 43.92 -23.04 8.18
CA PHE A 716 44.13 -24.13 7.22
C PHE A 716 42.99 -25.16 7.22
N ALA A 717 42.35 -25.38 8.36
CA ALA A 717 41.28 -26.36 8.47
C ALA A 717 39.92 -25.87 7.97
N GLN A 718 39.60 -24.58 8.13
CA GLN A 718 38.21 -24.10 8.03
C GLN A 718 38.03 -22.77 7.28
N LEU A 719 39.09 -21.97 7.08
CA LEU A 719 38.97 -20.61 6.52
C LEU A 719 39.83 -20.35 5.27
N ALA A 720 40.68 -21.30 4.87
CA ALA A 720 41.50 -21.20 3.67
C ALA A 720 40.67 -21.25 2.38
N PRO A 721 41.22 -20.75 1.24
CA PRO A 721 40.59 -20.90 -0.08
C PRO A 721 40.19 -22.35 -0.38
N GLY A 722 39.01 -22.52 -0.97
CA GLY A 722 38.38 -23.84 -1.20
C GLY A 722 37.45 -24.29 -0.06
N GLN A 723 37.62 -23.77 1.15
CA GLN A 723 36.62 -23.90 2.24
C GLN A 723 35.68 -22.70 2.30
N VAL A 724 36.16 -21.52 1.92
CA VAL A 724 35.42 -20.26 1.90
C VAL A 724 35.52 -19.66 0.49
N ASN A 725 34.41 -19.15 -0.02
CA ASN A 725 34.29 -18.59 -1.36
C ASN A 725 33.37 -17.36 -1.38
N GLY A 726 33.37 -16.64 -2.51
CA GLY A 726 32.55 -15.45 -2.70
C GLY A 726 32.85 -14.35 -1.68
N VAL A 727 31.86 -13.52 -1.37
CA VAL A 727 32.02 -12.38 -0.45
C VAL A 727 32.56 -12.79 0.94
N ARG A 728 32.29 -14.01 1.40
CA ARG A 728 32.78 -14.50 2.71
C ARG A 728 34.29 -14.69 2.75
N ALA A 729 34.94 -14.95 1.62
CA ALA A 729 36.40 -15.00 1.58
C ALA A 729 37.02 -13.62 1.91
N LEU A 730 36.33 -12.51 1.61
CA LEU A 730 36.76 -11.16 1.98
C LEU A 730 36.44 -10.87 3.45
N VAL A 731 35.18 -11.11 3.83
CA VAL A 731 34.64 -10.75 5.16
C VAL A 731 35.28 -11.56 6.28
N ASP A 732 35.48 -12.86 6.06
CA ASP A 732 35.96 -13.79 7.08
C ASP A 732 37.46 -14.01 6.92
N SER A 733 37.87 -14.57 5.77
CA SER A 733 39.24 -15.04 5.56
C SER A 733 40.25 -13.88 5.43
N GLY A 734 40.01 -12.94 4.51
CA GLY A 734 40.88 -11.78 4.30
C GLY A 734 40.98 -10.89 5.55
N SER A 735 39.85 -10.67 6.23
CA SER A 735 39.81 -9.86 7.45
C SER A 735 40.52 -10.53 8.64
N LEU A 736 40.49 -11.86 8.75
CA LEU A 736 41.22 -12.59 9.78
C LEU A 736 42.73 -12.50 9.55
N LEU A 737 43.18 -12.71 8.30
CA LEU A 737 44.60 -12.62 7.95
C LEU A 737 45.16 -11.22 8.20
N TRP A 738 44.39 -10.18 7.86
CA TRP A 738 44.77 -8.80 8.17
C TRP A 738 44.91 -8.57 9.67
N ARG A 739 43.93 -8.99 10.48
CA ARG A 739 44.01 -8.89 11.96
C ARG A 739 45.20 -9.66 12.51
N ALA A 740 45.48 -10.86 12.00
CA ALA A 740 46.62 -11.66 12.43
C ALA A 740 47.96 -10.96 12.12
N ARG A 741 48.05 -10.25 10.99
CA ARG A 741 49.19 -9.38 10.64
C ARG A 741 49.31 -8.19 11.61
N MET A 742 48.24 -7.42 11.79
CA MET A 742 48.22 -6.24 12.68
C MET A 742 48.46 -6.58 14.16
N SER A 743 48.17 -7.83 14.56
CA SER A 743 48.42 -8.33 15.92
C SER A 743 49.73 -9.05 16.11
N ARG A 744 50.55 -9.16 15.05
CA ARG A 744 51.79 -9.95 15.04
C ARG A 744 51.56 -11.39 15.51
N ASN A 745 50.34 -11.91 15.38
CA ASN A 745 49.95 -13.28 15.73
C ASN A 745 50.07 -14.25 14.56
N TRP A 746 50.78 -13.86 13.51
CA TRP A 746 51.17 -14.74 12.42
C TRP A 746 52.67 -14.64 12.18
N THR A 747 53.39 -15.73 12.44
CA THR A 747 54.84 -15.82 12.20
C THR A 747 55.11 -16.27 10.76
N GLY A 748 55.93 -15.50 10.02
CA GLY A 748 56.26 -15.78 8.61
C GLY A 748 55.28 -15.13 7.62
N ARG A 749 55.37 -15.49 6.33
CA ARG A 749 54.48 -14.94 5.29
C ARG A 749 53.02 -15.33 5.56
N VAL A 750 52.13 -14.33 5.58
CA VAL A 750 50.69 -14.52 5.73
C VAL A 750 50.13 -15.18 4.46
N PRO A 751 49.36 -16.28 4.56
CA PRO A 751 48.90 -17.07 3.40
C PRO A 751 47.67 -16.44 2.75
N VAL A 752 47.81 -15.22 2.24
CA VAL A 752 46.73 -14.48 1.56
C VAL A 752 46.52 -14.93 0.11
N ASP A 753 47.50 -15.65 -0.46
CA ASP A 753 47.44 -16.21 -1.80
C ASP A 753 46.17 -17.07 -1.97
N GLY A 754 45.42 -16.87 -3.06
CA GLY A 754 44.19 -17.60 -3.35
C GLY A 754 42.91 -17.05 -2.69
N VAL A 755 43.00 -16.12 -1.72
CA VAL A 755 41.80 -15.52 -1.09
C VAL A 755 41.03 -14.67 -2.09
N LEU A 756 41.73 -13.82 -2.84
CA LEU A 756 41.11 -12.98 -3.87
C LEU A 756 40.63 -13.79 -5.08
N ASP A 757 41.34 -14.88 -5.42
CA ASP A 757 40.98 -15.78 -6.52
C ASP A 757 39.67 -16.55 -6.26
N ALA A 758 39.29 -16.72 -4.99
CA ALA A 758 38.02 -17.34 -4.58
C ALA A 758 36.80 -16.41 -4.73
N VAL A 759 37.01 -15.19 -5.25
CA VAL A 759 36.00 -14.12 -5.36
C VAL A 759 35.96 -13.60 -6.78
N ALA A 760 34.76 -13.34 -7.31
CA ALA A 760 34.64 -12.71 -8.62
C ALA A 760 35.28 -11.32 -8.61
N ARG A 761 36.05 -10.98 -9.65
CA ARG A 761 36.78 -9.71 -9.74
C ARG A 761 35.88 -8.49 -9.52
N ASP A 762 34.67 -8.51 -10.07
CA ASP A 762 33.72 -7.40 -9.93
C ASP A 762 33.29 -7.18 -8.47
N LEU A 763 33.16 -8.23 -7.65
CA LEU A 763 32.87 -8.08 -6.22
C LEU A 763 34.03 -7.43 -5.45
N VAL A 764 35.27 -7.61 -5.92
CA VAL A 764 36.46 -7.07 -5.29
C VAL A 764 36.69 -5.61 -5.70
N GLU A 765 36.63 -5.32 -7.01
CA GLU A 765 37.00 -4.01 -7.55
C GLU A 765 35.82 -3.05 -7.75
N ARG A 766 34.60 -3.58 -7.92
CA ARG A 766 33.37 -2.80 -8.18
C ARG A 766 32.19 -3.26 -7.31
N PRO A 767 32.37 -3.33 -5.98
CA PRO A 767 31.34 -3.79 -5.06
C PRO A 767 30.09 -2.91 -5.13
N SER A 768 28.92 -3.56 -5.01
CA SER A 768 27.61 -2.89 -5.00
C SER A 768 27.25 -2.25 -3.66
N THR A 769 27.92 -2.64 -2.56
CA THR A 769 27.64 -2.14 -1.21
C THR A 769 28.90 -1.67 -0.50
N ALA A 770 28.76 -0.67 0.38
CA ALA A 770 29.85 -0.19 1.22
C ALA A 770 30.44 -1.28 2.12
N PHE A 771 29.60 -2.20 2.62
CA PHE A 771 30.04 -3.34 3.44
C PHE A 771 31.02 -4.24 2.68
N THR A 772 30.66 -4.67 1.47
CA THR A 772 31.55 -5.47 0.63
C THR A 772 32.80 -4.66 0.28
N ALA A 773 32.66 -3.36 -0.02
CA ALA A 773 33.78 -2.50 -0.37
C ALA A 773 34.81 -2.33 0.75
N LEU A 774 34.38 -2.18 2.01
CA LEU A 774 35.27 -2.17 3.18
C LEU A 774 36.07 -3.47 3.26
N HIS A 775 35.40 -4.62 3.12
CA HIS A 775 36.05 -5.92 3.22
C HIS A 775 36.93 -6.25 2.01
N SER A 776 36.59 -5.77 0.82
CA SER A 776 37.48 -5.79 -0.35
C SER A 776 38.74 -4.97 -0.07
N ALA A 777 38.62 -3.75 0.44
CA ALA A 777 39.78 -2.91 0.76
C ALA A 777 40.73 -3.59 1.76
N VAL A 778 40.18 -4.18 2.83
CA VAL A 778 40.95 -4.94 3.82
C VAL A 778 41.63 -6.16 3.21
N ALA A 779 40.94 -6.94 2.37
CA ALA A 779 41.51 -8.12 1.72
C ALA A 779 42.61 -7.76 0.70
N LEU A 780 42.41 -6.69 -0.07
CA LEU A 780 43.41 -6.14 -0.99
C LEU A 780 44.64 -5.64 -0.23
N ALA A 781 44.44 -4.98 0.91
CA ALA A 781 45.53 -4.55 1.79
C ALA A 781 46.29 -5.75 2.38
N ALA A 782 45.58 -6.79 2.81
CA ALA A 782 46.20 -8.04 3.26
C ALA A 782 47.04 -8.71 2.18
N ALA A 783 46.62 -8.61 0.90
CA ALA A 783 47.34 -9.12 -0.25
C ALA A 783 48.50 -8.22 -0.70
N GLY A 784 48.55 -6.97 -0.25
CA GLY A 784 49.50 -5.97 -0.73
C GLY A 784 49.23 -5.52 -2.17
N ASP A 785 48.01 -5.73 -2.70
CA ASP A 785 47.64 -5.33 -4.06
C ASP A 785 47.20 -3.86 -4.12
N LEU A 786 48.20 -2.98 -4.05
CA LEU A 786 48.03 -1.53 -4.14
C LEU A 786 47.32 -1.09 -5.43
N PRO A 787 47.67 -1.63 -6.63
CA PRO A 787 46.97 -1.30 -7.86
C PRO A 787 45.47 -1.60 -7.80
N ALA A 788 45.06 -2.75 -7.26
CA ALA A 788 43.64 -3.08 -7.10
C ALA A 788 42.96 -2.22 -6.04
N LEU A 789 43.64 -1.91 -4.93
CA LEU A 789 43.13 -1.01 -3.90
C LEU A 789 42.82 0.40 -4.47
N ARG A 790 43.71 0.93 -5.32
CA ARG A 790 43.51 2.21 -6.03
C ARG A 790 42.34 2.14 -7.03
N ARG A 791 42.11 1.00 -7.68
CA ARG A 791 40.93 0.81 -8.55
C ARG A 791 39.63 0.80 -7.75
N LEU A 792 39.60 0.09 -6.63
CA LEU A 792 38.46 0.08 -5.71
C LEU A 792 38.18 1.50 -5.17
N ARG A 793 39.22 2.24 -4.78
CA ARG A 793 39.11 3.65 -4.37
C ARG A 793 38.46 4.51 -5.45
N ALA A 794 38.91 4.39 -6.70
CA ALA A 794 38.36 5.14 -7.82
C ALA A 794 36.89 4.82 -8.08
N HIS A 795 36.49 3.54 -7.97
CA HIS A 795 35.09 3.12 -8.03
C HIS A 795 34.27 3.74 -6.88
N ALA A 796 34.73 3.60 -5.64
CA ALA A 796 34.04 4.11 -4.46
C ALA A 796 33.79 5.63 -4.51
N ALA A 797 34.68 6.40 -5.14
CA ALA A 797 34.50 7.84 -5.32
C ALA A 797 33.25 8.20 -6.16
N GLY A 798 32.95 7.37 -7.17
CA GLY A 798 31.79 7.52 -8.05
C GLY A 798 30.54 6.76 -7.60
N ALA A 799 30.62 6.00 -6.51
CA ALA A 799 29.54 5.16 -6.00
C ALA A 799 28.62 5.92 -5.02
N ASP A 800 27.93 5.18 -4.14
CA ASP A 800 27.02 5.72 -3.14
C ASP A 800 27.74 6.61 -2.09
N PRO A 801 27.00 7.49 -1.38
CA PRO A 801 27.60 8.41 -0.41
C PRO A 801 28.43 7.74 0.70
N VAL A 802 28.05 6.54 1.15
CA VAL A 802 28.80 5.82 2.19
C VAL A 802 30.13 5.32 1.63
N GLN A 803 30.13 4.76 0.42
CA GLN A 803 31.39 4.40 -0.26
C GLN A 803 32.30 5.60 -0.48
N ARG A 804 31.75 6.74 -0.91
CA ARG A 804 32.53 7.96 -1.12
C ARG A 804 33.12 8.52 0.16
N GLU A 805 32.34 8.56 1.24
CA GLU A 805 32.72 9.24 2.48
C GLU A 805 33.45 8.35 3.49
N VAL A 806 33.33 7.01 3.38
CA VAL A 806 33.92 6.06 4.32
C VAL A 806 34.90 5.11 3.64
N VAL A 807 34.58 4.59 2.45
CA VAL A 807 35.46 3.60 1.79
C VAL A 807 36.63 4.27 1.07
N VAL A 808 36.44 5.45 0.45
CA VAL A 808 37.57 6.19 -0.16
C VAL A 808 38.64 6.53 0.87
N PRO A 809 38.34 7.16 2.03
CA PRO A 809 39.39 7.45 3.02
C PRO A 809 39.94 6.18 3.67
N LEU A 810 39.17 5.08 3.72
CA LEU A 810 39.68 3.79 4.16
C LEU A 810 40.72 3.23 3.19
N CYS A 811 40.49 3.30 1.87
CA CYS A 811 41.50 2.90 0.89
C CYS A 811 42.76 3.74 1.02
N ASP A 812 42.62 5.07 1.18
CA ASP A 812 43.76 5.99 1.40
C ASP A 812 44.53 5.64 2.68
N ALA A 813 43.82 5.35 3.76
CA ALA A 813 44.42 4.91 5.02
C ALA A 813 45.18 3.59 4.90
N LEU A 814 44.60 2.58 4.23
CA LEU A 814 45.23 1.27 4.03
C LEU A 814 46.42 1.35 3.09
N GLU A 815 46.36 2.20 2.07
CA GLU A 815 47.50 2.50 1.19
C GLU A 815 48.64 3.13 2.00
N ALA A 816 48.35 4.12 2.84
CA ALA A 816 49.34 4.73 3.73
C ALA A 816 49.95 3.72 4.73
N VAL A 817 49.18 2.73 5.23
CA VAL A 817 49.72 1.64 6.05
C VAL A 817 50.68 0.75 5.26
N LEU A 818 50.39 0.47 3.99
CA LEU A 818 51.24 -0.37 3.13
C LEU A 818 52.51 0.35 2.65
N GLU A 819 52.43 1.67 2.48
CA GLU A 819 53.57 2.54 2.12
C GLU A 819 54.35 3.02 3.36
N GLU A 820 53.94 2.60 4.58
CA GLU A 820 54.57 2.96 5.87
C GLU A 820 54.51 4.47 6.20
N GLU A 821 53.53 5.18 5.64
CA GLU A 821 53.24 6.60 5.88
C GLU A 821 52.39 6.77 7.16
N TRP A 822 52.98 6.44 8.30
CA TRP A 822 52.26 6.24 9.57
C TRP A 822 51.46 7.46 10.05
N ALA A 823 51.98 8.67 9.87
CA ALA A 823 51.27 9.90 10.28
C ALA A 823 49.96 10.09 9.49
N THR A 824 49.99 9.80 8.19
CA THR A 824 48.81 9.85 7.32
C THR A 824 47.83 8.74 7.68
N ALA A 825 48.32 7.51 7.86
CA ALA A 825 47.51 6.37 8.26
C ALA A 825 46.75 6.65 9.57
N VAL A 826 47.43 7.14 10.61
CA VAL A 826 46.81 7.48 11.90
C VAL A 826 45.74 8.55 11.75
N ARG A 827 46.00 9.61 10.98
CA ARG A 827 45.05 10.72 10.76
C ARG A 827 43.77 10.23 10.10
N GLU A 828 43.89 9.49 9.00
CA GLU A 828 42.74 9.00 8.22
C GLU A 828 41.96 7.94 9.00
N LEU A 829 42.63 6.94 9.59
CA LEU A 829 41.97 5.88 10.37
C LEU A 829 41.20 6.43 11.58
N ARG A 830 41.76 7.41 12.28
CA ARG A 830 41.08 8.06 13.42
C ARG A 830 39.84 8.84 12.96
N GLY A 831 39.92 9.53 11.82
CA GLY A 831 38.81 10.26 11.23
C GLY A 831 37.65 9.36 10.81
N LEU A 832 37.93 8.10 10.46
CA LEU A 832 36.91 7.14 10.04
C LEU A 832 36.04 6.59 11.17
N LEU A 833 36.58 6.43 12.39
CA LEU A 833 35.92 5.72 13.49
C LEU A 833 34.45 6.13 13.73
N PRO A 834 34.08 7.44 13.78
CA PRO A 834 32.70 7.85 14.02
C PRO A 834 31.73 7.45 12.89
N SER A 835 32.24 7.31 11.67
CA SER A 835 31.44 7.05 10.47
C SER A 835 31.34 5.57 10.10
N LEU A 836 32.16 4.70 10.71
CA LEU A 836 32.23 3.27 10.35
C LEU A 836 30.89 2.53 10.48
N ARG A 837 30.02 2.93 11.43
CA ARG A 837 28.69 2.31 11.59
C ARG A 837 27.84 2.43 10.31
N ARG A 838 28.06 3.46 9.49
CA ARG A 838 27.33 3.68 8.22
C ARG A 838 27.60 2.61 7.17
N VAL A 839 28.69 1.86 7.31
CA VAL A 839 29.02 0.77 6.38
C VAL A 839 28.14 -0.47 6.61
N GLY A 840 27.44 -0.57 7.74
CA GLY A 840 26.76 -1.80 8.16
C GLY A 840 27.72 -2.82 8.76
N GLY A 841 27.28 -4.06 8.92
CA GLY A 841 28.05 -5.12 9.60
C GLY A 841 27.92 -5.08 11.12
N SER A 842 28.56 -6.03 11.80
CA SER A 842 28.67 -6.05 13.27
C SER A 842 29.84 -5.19 13.77
N ALA A 843 29.84 -4.88 15.08
CA ALA A 843 30.97 -4.20 15.72
C ALA A 843 32.28 -4.97 15.53
N ALA A 844 32.28 -6.28 15.76
CA ALA A 844 33.44 -7.16 15.56
C ALA A 844 34.01 -7.13 14.13
N GLN A 845 33.14 -7.01 13.11
CA GLN A 845 33.59 -6.90 11.71
C GLN A 845 34.30 -5.57 11.43
N ARG A 846 33.76 -4.45 11.93
CA ARG A 846 34.33 -3.11 11.77
C ARG A 846 35.58 -2.86 12.63
N GLU A 847 35.72 -3.60 13.72
CA GLU A 847 36.88 -3.52 14.64
C GLU A 847 38.23 -3.71 13.92
N VAL A 848 38.25 -4.31 12.73
CA VAL A 848 39.46 -4.39 11.88
C VAL A 848 40.11 -3.03 11.61
N VAL A 849 39.33 -1.96 11.51
CA VAL A 849 39.84 -0.61 11.29
C VAL A 849 40.48 -0.05 12.55
N GLU A 850 39.86 -0.28 13.72
CA GLU A 850 40.43 0.06 15.04
C GLU A 850 41.73 -0.72 15.30
N GLU A 851 41.76 -1.99 14.89
CA GLU A 851 42.95 -2.86 14.95
C GLU A 851 44.10 -2.31 14.10
N THR A 852 43.78 -1.79 12.92
CA THR A 852 44.74 -1.17 11.99
C THR A 852 45.25 0.16 12.55
N LEU A 853 44.37 0.96 13.16
CA LEU A 853 44.75 2.20 13.82
C LEU A 853 45.73 1.93 14.97
N LEU A 854 45.45 0.93 15.80
CA LEU A 854 46.34 0.55 16.89
C LEU A 854 47.72 0.16 16.36
N TYR A 855 47.79 -0.64 15.30
CA TYR A 855 49.05 -0.98 14.65
C TYR A 855 49.80 0.27 14.16
N ALA A 856 49.12 1.15 13.41
CA ALA A 856 49.73 2.38 12.90
C ALA A 856 50.20 3.33 14.01
N LEU A 857 49.50 3.40 15.16
CA LEU A 857 49.94 4.19 16.31
C LEU A 857 51.22 3.66 16.93
N VAL A 858 51.36 2.34 17.02
CA VAL A 858 52.57 1.69 17.54
C VAL A 858 53.75 1.92 16.61
N GLU A 859 53.57 1.71 15.29
CA GLU A 859 54.64 1.95 14.31
C GLU A 859 55.01 3.45 14.19
N ALA A 860 54.06 4.37 14.40
CA ALA A 860 54.32 5.81 14.47
C ALA A 860 55.04 6.26 15.76
N GLY A 861 55.23 5.38 16.75
CA GLY A 861 55.77 5.75 18.06
C GLY A 861 54.81 6.58 18.94
N HIS A 862 53.52 6.60 18.64
CA HIS A 862 52.49 7.33 19.40
C HIS A 862 52.01 6.52 20.62
N SER A 863 52.94 6.12 21.49
CA SER A 863 52.73 5.18 22.60
C SER A 863 51.61 5.59 23.56
N ASP A 864 51.50 6.88 23.91
CA ASP A 864 50.45 7.35 24.82
C ASP A 864 49.04 7.21 24.24
N THR A 865 48.89 7.47 22.94
CA THR A 865 47.58 7.31 22.29
C THR A 865 47.26 5.84 22.06
N ALA A 866 48.26 5.01 21.75
CA ALA A 866 48.08 3.56 21.67
C ALA A 866 47.68 2.97 23.03
N ARG A 867 48.30 3.43 24.12
CA ARG A 867 47.96 3.07 25.50
C ARG A 867 46.51 3.40 25.83
N HIS A 868 46.10 4.64 25.57
CA HIS A 868 44.73 5.08 25.83
C HIS A 868 43.68 4.24 25.06
N LEU A 869 43.94 3.94 23.79
CA LEU A 869 43.06 3.10 22.98
C LEU A 869 42.98 1.66 23.52
N LEU A 870 44.11 1.08 23.95
CA LEU A 870 44.14 -0.26 24.55
C LEU A 870 43.42 -0.32 25.90
N GLU A 871 43.57 0.71 26.75
CA GLU A 871 42.84 0.82 28.01
C GLU A 871 41.33 0.87 27.77
N GLN A 872 40.86 1.72 26.84
CA GLN A 872 39.44 1.77 26.45
C GLN A 872 38.92 0.42 25.94
N ARG A 873 39.73 -0.30 25.15
CA ARG A 873 39.37 -1.64 24.67
C ARG A 873 39.30 -2.66 25.80
N LEU A 874 40.22 -2.60 26.77
CA LEU A 874 40.24 -3.50 27.93
C LEU A 874 39.09 -3.22 28.91
N ASP A 875 38.69 -1.96 29.05
CA ASP A 875 37.50 -1.55 29.81
C ASP A 875 36.22 -2.04 29.13
N ARG A 876 36.17 -1.98 27.79
CA ARG A 876 35.07 -2.53 26.99
C ARG A 876 35.02 -4.06 27.08
N ARG A 877 36.18 -4.71 26.94
CA ARG A 877 36.29 -6.16 26.76
C ARG A 877 37.67 -6.68 27.17
N ALA A 878 37.71 -7.58 28.15
CA ALA A 878 38.95 -8.22 28.59
C ALA A 878 39.58 -9.10 27.49
N SER A 879 40.81 -8.80 27.09
CA SER A 879 41.53 -9.50 26.02
C SER A 879 43.00 -9.75 26.41
N PRO A 880 43.44 -11.02 26.56
CA PRO A 880 44.86 -11.34 26.74
C PRO A 880 45.80 -10.72 25.70
N LEU A 881 45.39 -10.68 24.44
CA LEU A 881 46.14 -10.04 23.36
C LEU A 881 46.37 -8.55 23.65
N ASP A 882 45.31 -7.82 24.01
CA ASP A 882 45.40 -6.38 24.25
C ASP A 882 46.19 -6.07 25.54
N ARG A 883 46.11 -6.94 26.57
CA ARG A 883 46.98 -6.84 27.76
C ARG A 883 48.46 -7.03 27.42
N ARG A 884 48.79 -8.01 26.59
CA ARG A 884 50.17 -8.23 26.11
C ARG A 884 50.67 -7.01 25.34
N ARG A 885 49.86 -6.48 24.43
CA ARG A 885 50.21 -5.28 23.65
C ARG A 885 50.42 -4.06 24.54
N LEU A 886 49.55 -3.85 25.53
CA LEU A 886 49.68 -2.77 26.50
C LEU A 886 50.98 -2.88 27.31
N ALA A 887 51.33 -4.08 27.76
CA ALA A 887 52.59 -4.35 28.46
C ALA A 887 53.82 -4.19 27.56
N GLY A 888 53.66 -4.34 26.24
CA GLY A 888 54.72 -4.19 25.24
C GLY A 888 54.97 -2.77 24.75
N LEU A 889 54.12 -1.80 25.13
CA LEU A 889 54.38 -0.39 24.87
C LEU A 889 55.49 0.09 25.82
N SER A 890 56.66 0.42 25.28
CA SER A 890 57.73 1.07 26.05
C SER A 890 57.22 2.36 26.70
N LEU A 891 57.54 2.54 27.98
CA LEU A 891 57.15 3.69 28.81
C LEU A 891 57.52 5.03 28.18
#